data_AF-A0A6A6ZCJ2-F1
#
_entry.id   AF-A0A6A6ZCJ2-F1
#
_cell.length_a   1.000
_cell.length_b   1.000
_cell.length_c   1.000
_cell.angle_alpha   90.00
_cell.angle_beta   90.00
_cell.angle_gamma   90.00
#
_symmetry.space_group_name_H-M   'P 1'
#
loop_
_entity.id
_entity.type
_entity.pdbx_description
1 polymer ?
#
loop_
_entity_poly.entity_id
_entity_poly.type
_entity_poly.pdbx_seq_one_letter_code
_entity_poly.pdbx_strand_id
1 'polypeptide(L)'
;MFYSYSPLLPNADEIRLFHLRLTEDDTTLIQGDLLNYSLLESVIEPIHYNALSYVWGDPVNTQPIYVSGCQFDVTENLHAALCSLRRRSIEWIWIDAICINQQNQQERGHQVRYMAKIYGKAYRVIVWLGKAADNSERVFEEMRARKRWIDASDNESLRQAVVALLERQWFRRIWILQEVAAARRILVVCGLTEIEGYSFCVGLKSLEVFYKAYPDLLSRIRSVNYLIRQANFRPTHGSHWSDMSFLTIRPLGELLDMFHTHEATERQDKVYALLGMSSDAFDTAELLPDYKLPWKEVFHRLIKFLLGEHISAETWDNKELATIKSRGAIIGRVFSVTPASGWGDTNKVEVLSRTAPGLVQSWSWSLHTSAIAIKQGDLIYLQNGAPNPSIIRLCNEHFAIVMITATPPANVLLKQQRKDSGKDRLTAWVTFLTQIKPSVHRLPLVWNWEKERPLVRDNNRSNLKRQDYAEDKIGTEPNTHLGKDNEILQMADVLQYLEELEEAEQRSDLAPTFLNQGRWRDAEEREVQMLEARMRVLGDEHPSTLASMNKLALTYSSQGWWKKAEEVEVQVVETTKRVLGNEHPNTLTSMGNLASTYSSQGRWREAEELEVQVMETTKRVLGDEHLDTLTSMGNLALTYSSQGRWREAEELEVQVMVTTKTVLGNEHPNALTSMNNLASTYRKQGRWKEAEELNVQVMETRKRVLGDEHPETLSSMANLASTFWNQGRSREAEKLEVQVMETRKRVLGNEHPDTLISMNNLASTYNSQGRWKEAEELNVQVMETRKRVLGDEHPDTLSSMANLATTYWNQGRSREAEKLGVHVMETRKRVLGDEHPDTLTSIANLASIFSNQGRWREAEEREVQVMETRKRVLGNEHPDTLTSMANLASTFSNQGRWRKAEEREVQVMKKRKRVLGDEHPDTLTSMNNLASTYSSQGRWKEAEELEVQVMETIKRVLGNEHPNTLTSINNLALTYRKQGRWKEAEELNVQVMEIRKRVLGDEHPDTLSNTASTVVNKQSGFRIA
;
A
#
# COMPACT_ATOMS: atom_id res chain seq x y z
N MET A 1 -58.33 47.97 19.29
CA MET A 1 -59.03 46.86 18.61
C MET A 1 -57.97 45.88 18.15
N PHE A 2 -58.07 44.61 18.51
CA PHE A 2 -57.22 43.56 17.96
C PHE A 2 -57.69 43.21 16.55
N TYR A 3 -56.76 42.99 15.63
CA TYR A 3 -57.09 42.56 14.28
C TYR A 3 -57.76 41.18 14.30
N SER A 4 -58.85 41.02 13.55
CA SER A 4 -59.54 39.73 13.36
C SER A 4 -59.26 39.19 11.97
N TYR A 5 -58.73 37.98 11.89
CA TYR A 5 -58.41 37.32 10.63
C TYR A 5 -59.67 36.94 9.83
N SER A 6 -59.65 37.15 8.51
CA SER A 6 -60.62 36.59 7.57
C SER A 6 -60.50 35.06 7.53
N PRO A 7 -61.57 34.25 7.60
CA PRO A 7 -61.45 32.80 7.53
C PRO A 7 -60.87 32.37 6.17
N LEU A 8 -59.94 31.41 6.18
CA LEU A 8 -59.46 30.72 4.99
C LEU A 8 -60.24 29.41 4.83
N LEU A 9 -60.69 29.08 3.62
CA LEU A 9 -61.43 27.85 3.37
C LEU A 9 -60.46 26.64 3.42
N PRO A 10 -60.74 25.60 4.24
CA PRO A 10 -59.97 24.37 4.20
C PRO A 10 -60.06 23.74 2.80
N ASN A 11 -58.93 23.46 2.17
CA ASN A 11 -58.78 22.84 0.83
C ASN A 11 -58.94 23.77 -0.39
N ALA A 12 -58.93 25.09 -0.24
CA ALA A 12 -59.05 26.04 -1.35
C ALA A 12 -57.71 26.61 -1.88
N ASP A 13 -56.56 26.11 -1.38
CA ASP A 13 -55.22 26.65 -1.70
C ASP A 13 -55.12 28.17 -1.49
N GLU A 14 -55.83 28.70 -0.49
CA GLU A 14 -55.88 30.12 -0.16
C GLU A 14 -54.84 30.51 0.90
N ILE A 15 -54.17 31.64 0.66
CA ILE A 15 -53.23 32.29 1.58
C ILE A 15 -53.64 33.76 1.77
N ARG A 16 -53.04 34.44 2.76
CA ARG A 16 -53.13 35.90 2.86
C ARG A 16 -51.82 36.55 2.39
N LEU A 17 -51.90 37.63 1.63
CA LEU A 17 -50.77 38.48 1.27
C LEU A 17 -50.87 39.80 2.03
N PHE A 18 -49.73 40.27 2.54
CA PHE A 18 -49.62 41.56 3.20
C PHE A 18 -49.18 42.61 2.19
N HIS A 19 -50.01 43.63 2.01
CA HIS A 19 -49.73 44.81 1.20
C HIS A 19 -49.13 45.90 2.09
N LEU A 20 -47.81 46.05 2.02
CA LEU A 20 -47.05 47.06 2.75
C LEU A 20 -47.20 48.42 2.07
N ARG A 21 -47.70 49.42 2.80
CA ARG A 21 -47.85 50.78 2.27
C ARG A 21 -46.49 51.48 2.16
N LEU A 22 -46.21 52.03 0.98
CA LEU A 22 -45.02 52.83 0.73
C LEU A 22 -45.25 54.29 1.14
N THR A 23 -44.25 54.88 1.80
CA THR A 23 -44.24 56.27 2.27
C THR A 23 -42.85 56.85 2.08
N GLU A 24 -42.73 58.13 1.74
CA GLU A 24 -41.42 58.79 1.54
C GLU A 24 -40.66 59.05 2.85
N ASP A 25 -41.34 59.06 4.00
CA ASP A 25 -40.75 59.30 5.33
C ASP A 25 -40.56 58.00 6.13
N ASP A 26 -39.31 57.71 6.47
CA ASP A 26 -38.88 56.54 7.24
C ASP A 26 -39.35 56.53 8.70
N THR A 27 -39.77 57.67 9.25
CA THR A 27 -40.22 57.80 10.64
C THR A 27 -41.70 57.48 10.83
N THR A 28 -42.45 57.31 9.73
CA THR A 28 -43.87 56.95 9.77
C THR A 28 -44.07 55.50 10.23
N LEU A 29 -45.13 55.29 11.02
CA LEU A 29 -45.53 53.96 11.50
C LEU A 29 -45.80 53.01 10.31
N ILE A 30 -45.41 51.74 10.44
CA ILE A 30 -45.61 50.74 9.39
C ILE A 30 -47.09 50.39 9.29
N GLN A 31 -47.67 50.52 8.09
CA GLN A 31 -49.06 50.22 7.82
C GLN A 31 -49.21 49.27 6.63
N GLY A 32 -50.22 48.41 6.65
CA GLY A 32 -50.56 47.56 5.52
C GLY A 32 -51.92 46.89 5.64
N ASP A 33 -52.29 46.14 4.61
CA ASP A 33 -53.59 45.47 4.49
C ASP A 33 -53.39 43.98 4.13
N LEU A 34 -54.27 43.10 4.61
CA LEU A 34 -54.24 41.67 4.27
C LEU A 34 -55.28 41.34 3.20
N LEU A 35 -54.86 40.64 2.15
CA LEU A 35 -55.69 40.19 1.05
C LEU A 35 -55.67 38.67 0.92
N ASN A 36 -56.84 38.03 0.81
CA ASN A 36 -56.93 36.61 0.48
C ASN A 36 -56.50 36.38 -0.98
N TYR A 37 -55.60 35.44 -1.21
CA TYR A 37 -54.99 35.13 -2.51
C TYR A 37 -55.01 33.62 -2.74
N SER A 38 -55.49 33.19 -3.91
CA SER A 38 -55.49 31.77 -4.29
C SER A 38 -54.18 31.39 -4.99
N LEU A 39 -53.58 30.28 -4.58
CA LEU A 39 -52.41 29.70 -5.22
C LEU A 39 -52.75 28.85 -6.45
N LEU A 40 -54.03 28.73 -6.86
CA LEU A 40 -54.41 28.03 -8.10
C LEU A 40 -54.10 28.88 -9.34
N GLU A 41 -53.76 28.25 -10.46
CA GLU A 41 -53.53 28.97 -11.72
C GLU A 41 -54.84 29.59 -12.21
N SER A 42 -54.96 30.91 -12.06
CA SER A 42 -56.08 31.68 -12.62
C SER A 42 -55.71 32.20 -14.02
N VAL A 43 -56.70 32.37 -14.89
CA VAL A 43 -56.55 32.92 -16.25
C VAL A 43 -56.15 34.42 -16.25
N ILE A 44 -56.09 35.06 -15.08
CA ILE A 44 -55.74 36.49 -14.89
C ILE A 44 -54.29 36.62 -14.39
N GLU A 45 -53.59 37.66 -14.85
CA GLU A 45 -52.19 37.96 -14.47
C GLU A 45 -51.98 37.87 -12.94
N PRO A 46 -51.11 36.96 -12.45
CA PRO A 46 -50.92 36.75 -11.03
C PRO A 46 -50.17 37.92 -10.37
N ILE A 47 -50.61 38.30 -9.15
CA ILE A 47 -49.88 39.25 -8.30
C ILE A 47 -48.48 38.69 -8.03
N HIS A 48 -47.45 39.47 -8.40
CA HIS A 48 -46.04 39.11 -8.15
C HIS A 48 -45.66 39.46 -6.71
N TYR A 49 -45.96 38.57 -5.77
CA TYR A 49 -45.60 38.76 -4.36
C TYR A 49 -44.19 38.26 -4.05
N ASN A 50 -43.60 38.81 -2.98
CA ASN A 50 -42.32 38.40 -2.43
C ASN A 50 -42.56 37.58 -1.15
N ALA A 51 -41.69 36.65 -0.80
CA ALA A 51 -41.78 35.96 0.49
C ALA A 51 -40.62 36.38 1.39
N LEU A 52 -40.88 36.62 2.67
CA LEU A 52 -39.84 37.01 3.63
C LEU A 52 -39.34 35.78 4.39
N SER A 53 -38.03 35.59 4.40
CA SER A 53 -37.31 34.63 5.25
C SER A 53 -36.51 35.39 6.29
N TYR A 54 -36.82 35.19 7.58
CA TYR A 54 -36.19 35.94 8.68
C TYR A 54 -36.20 35.12 9.98
N VAL A 55 -35.49 35.63 10.98
CA VAL A 55 -35.47 35.05 12.33
C VAL A 55 -36.49 35.76 13.21
N TRP A 56 -37.34 35.00 13.87
CA TRP A 56 -38.23 35.53 14.90
C TRP A 56 -37.38 36.19 16.00
N GLY A 57 -37.71 37.44 16.35
CA GLY A 57 -37.07 38.12 17.47
C GLY A 57 -37.56 37.59 18.83
N ASP A 58 -37.01 38.15 19.90
CA ASP A 58 -37.48 37.87 21.26
C ASP A 58 -39.00 38.17 21.36
N PRO A 59 -39.85 37.19 21.71
CA PRO A 59 -41.29 37.39 21.79
C PRO A 59 -41.71 38.38 22.88
N VAL A 60 -40.81 38.72 23.81
CA VAL A 60 -41.05 39.72 24.86
C VAL A 60 -40.92 41.15 24.32
N ASN A 61 -40.06 41.36 23.32
CA ASN A 61 -39.75 42.69 22.77
C ASN A 61 -40.48 42.89 21.44
N THR A 62 -41.69 43.43 21.51
CA THR A 62 -42.52 43.72 20.34
C THR A 62 -42.52 45.20 19.96
N GLN A 63 -42.88 45.48 18.71
CA GLN A 63 -43.07 46.80 18.13
C GLN A 63 -44.40 46.81 17.37
N PRO A 64 -45.21 47.88 17.47
CA PRO A 64 -46.52 47.92 16.83
C PRO A 64 -46.40 48.23 15.33
N ILE A 65 -47.16 47.49 14.52
CA ILE A 65 -47.53 47.85 13.15
C ILE A 65 -49.05 47.99 13.05
N TYR A 66 -49.58 48.55 11.97
CA TYR A 66 -51.02 48.67 11.76
C TYR A 66 -51.47 47.84 10.55
N VAL A 67 -52.28 46.81 10.81
CA VAL A 67 -52.88 45.95 9.78
C VAL A 67 -54.34 46.32 9.66
N SER A 68 -54.74 46.86 8.51
CA SER A 68 -56.09 47.38 8.23
C SER A 68 -56.62 48.32 9.33
N GLY A 69 -55.74 49.21 9.80
CA GLY A 69 -56.03 50.21 10.83
C GLY A 69 -56.04 49.69 12.27
N CYS A 70 -55.84 48.39 12.51
CA CYS A 70 -55.73 47.81 13.84
C CYS A 70 -54.26 47.62 14.24
N GLN A 71 -53.92 47.90 15.50
CA GLN A 71 -52.58 47.64 16.02
C GLN A 71 -52.32 46.13 16.04
N PHE A 72 -51.16 45.73 15.53
CA PHE A 72 -50.66 44.37 15.47
C PHE A 72 -49.21 44.38 15.92
N ASP A 73 -48.89 43.68 17.00
CA ASP A 73 -47.54 43.70 17.57
C ASP A 73 -46.67 42.64 16.89
N VAL A 74 -45.52 43.04 16.36
CA VAL A 74 -44.53 42.16 15.73
C VAL A 74 -43.21 42.20 16.50
N THR A 75 -42.39 41.17 16.36
CA THR A 75 -41.04 41.18 16.97
C THR A 75 -40.17 42.31 16.41
N GLU A 76 -39.21 42.79 17.19
CA GLU A 76 -38.27 43.85 16.74
C GLU A 76 -37.56 43.49 15.42
N ASN A 77 -37.18 42.22 15.25
CA ASN A 77 -36.55 41.72 14.02
C ASN A 77 -37.46 41.85 12.80
N LEU A 78 -38.75 41.50 12.93
CA LEU A 78 -39.71 41.63 11.85
C LEU A 78 -40.01 43.10 11.55
N HIS A 79 -40.14 43.95 12.57
CA HIS A 79 -40.32 45.39 12.39
C HIS A 79 -39.14 46.00 11.60
N ALA A 80 -37.90 45.65 11.97
CA ALA A 80 -36.70 46.09 11.26
C ALA A 80 -36.65 45.58 9.81
N ALA A 81 -37.07 44.33 9.57
CA ALA A 81 -37.19 43.78 8.22
C ALA A 81 -38.21 44.57 7.39
N LEU A 82 -39.39 44.86 7.93
CA LEU A 82 -40.45 45.63 7.26
C LEU A 82 -40.00 47.06 6.92
N CYS A 83 -39.30 47.76 7.82
CA CYS A 83 -38.68 49.06 7.51
C CYS A 83 -37.72 48.94 6.31
N SER A 84 -36.90 47.88 6.30
CA SER A 84 -35.93 47.60 5.23
C SER A 84 -36.62 47.33 3.89
N LEU A 85 -37.75 46.61 3.89
CA LEU A 85 -38.55 46.30 2.70
C LEU A 85 -39.28 47.55 2.17
N ARG A 86 -39.82 48.39 3.07
CA ARG A 86 -40.48 49.66 2.72
C ARG A 86 -39.53 50.60 1.98
N ARG A 87 -38.29 50.74 2.47
CA ARG A 87 -37.23 51.53 1.82
C ARG A 87 -36.85 51.05 0.41
N ARG A 88 -37.14 49.78 0.10
CA ARG A 88 -36.85 49.13 -1.20
C ARG A 88 -38.07 49.09 -2.12
N SER A 89 -39.14 49.81 -1.77
CA SER A 89 -40.38 49.89 -2.54
C SER A 89 -41.01 48.51 -2.82
N ILE A 90 -41.00 47.63 -1.82
CA ILE A 90 -41.57 46.28 -1.92
C ILE A 90 -42.94 46.27 -1.26
N GLU A 91 -43.99 46.10 -2.07
CA GLU A 91 -45.40 46.24 -1.64
C GLU A 91 -46.02 44.90 -1.22
N TRP A 92 -46.08 43.92 -2.12
CA TRP A 92 -46.76 42.65 -1.88
C TRP A 92 -45.82 41.61 -1.29
N ILE A 93 -46.06 41.22 -0.04
CA ILE A 93 -45.19 40.32 0.72
C ILE A 93 -46.00 39.27 1.47
N TRP A 94 -45.52 38.02 1.44
CA TRP A 94 -45.98 36.97 2.32
C TRP A 94 -45.04 36.82 3.51
N ILE A 95 -45.60 36.85 4.73
CA ILE A 95 -44.87 36.80 6.00
C ILE A 95 -45.63 35.87 6.95
N ASP A 96 -44.99 34.80 7.41
CA ASP A 96 -45.59 33.76 8.28
C ASP A 96 -46.32 34.35 9.51
N ALA A 97 -45.67 35.26 10.23
CA ALA A 97 -46.17 35.84 11.48
C ALA A 97 -47.36 36.79 11.30
N ILE A 98 -47.58 37.32 10.09
CA ILE A 98 -48.69 38.25 9.80
C ILE A 98 -49.79 37.56 9.01
N CYS A 99 -49.43 36.79 7.98
CA CYS A 99 -50.37 36.19 7.03
C CYS A 99 -51.08 34.94 7.57
N ILE A 100 -50.50 34.24 8.54
CA ILE A 100 -51.08 33.07 9.20
C ILE A 100 -51.58 33.48 10.58
N ASN A 101 -52.80 33.05 10.94
CA ASN A 101 -53.28 33.18 12.31
C ASN A 101 -52.55 32.20 13.24
N GLN A 102 -51.47 32.67 13.88
CA GLN A 102 -50.61 31.86 14.75
C GLN A 102 -51.34 31.30 15.98
N GLN A 103 -52.47 31.89 16.38
CA GLN A 103 -53.28 31.43 17.52
C GLN A 103 -54.21 30.27 17.15
N ASN A 104 -54.46 30.03 15.86
CA ASN A 104 -55.28 28.94 15.37
C ASN A 104 -54.40 27.76 14.91
N GLN A 105 -54.25 26.74 15.77
CA GLN A 105 -53.42 25.56 15.48
C GLN A 105 -53.87 24.78 14.23
N GLN A 106 -55.17 24.79 13.91
CA GLN A 106 -55.70 24.11 12.73
C GLN A 106 -55.34 24.88 11.44
N GLU A 107 -55.48 26.20 11.46
CA GLU A 107 -55.02 27.06 10.35
C GLU A 107 -53.51 26.93 10.17
N ARG A 108 -52.74 27.01 11.27
CA ARG A 108 -51.29 26.83 11.26
C ARG A 108 -50.88 25.48 10.67
N GLY A 109 -51.50 24.38 11.12
CA GLY A 109 -51.24 23.04 10.60
C GLY A 109 -51.55 22.89 9.11
N HIS A 110 -52.59 23.57 8.62
CA HIS A 110 -52.94 23.57 7.20
C HIS A 110 -51.99 24.43 6.36
N GLN A 111 -51.71 25.67 6.78
CA GLN A 111 -50.83 26.60 6.07
C GLN A 111 -49.38 26.12 6.01
N VAL A 112 -48.91 25.40 7.03
CA VAL A 112 -47.58 24.76 7.04
C VAL A 112 -47.39 23.81 5.85
N ARG A 113 -48.45 23.10 5.43
CA ARG A 113 -48.41 22.20 4.27
C ARG A 113 -48.21 22.96 2.95
N TYR A 114 -48.54 24.24 2.91
CA TYR A 114 -48.38 25.09 1.74
C TYR A 114 -47.08 25.89 1.71
N MET A 115 -46.23 25.83 2.76
CA MET A 115 -44.97 26.60 2.82
C MET A 115 -44.11 26.43 1.56
N ALA A 116 -43.85 25.19 1.15
CA ALA A 116 -43.12 24.89 -0.08
C ALA A 116 -43.75 25.56 -1.32
N LYS A 117 -45.08 25.48 -1.45
CA LYS A 117 -45.83 26.06 -2.57
C LYS A 117 -45.80 27.59 -2.56
N ILE A 118 -45.91 28.21 -1.38
CA ILE A 118 -45.87 29.66 -1.18
C ILE A 118 -44.50 30.23 -1.57
N TYR A 119 -43.42 29.72 -0.97
CA TYR A 119 -42.07 30.20 -1.28
C TYR A 119 -41.64 29.85 -2.71
N GLY A 120 -42.15 28.75 -3.29
CA GLY A 120 -41.88 28.34 -4.66
C GLY A 120 -42.62 29.17 -5.73
N LYS A 121 -43.78 29.74 -5.40
CA LYS A 121 -44.56 30.65 -6.28
C LYS A 121 -44.20 32.12 -6.10
N ALA A 122 -43.54 32.50 -5.02
CA ALA A 122 -43.07 33.87 -4.82
C ALA A 122 -42.13 34.31 -5.96
N TYR A 123 -42.23 35.58 -6.36
CA TYR A 123 -41.36 36.19 -7.36
C TYR A 123 -39.88 36.14 -6.94
N ARG A 124 -39.63 36.42 -5.65
CA ARG A 124 -38.35 36.23 -4.97
C ARG A 124 -38.56 36.00 -3.49
N VAL A 125 -37.63 35.27 -2.88
CA VAL A 125 -37.51 35.09 -1.45
C VAL A 125 -36.43 36.03 -0.93
N ILE A 126 -36.81 36.88 0.02
CA ILE A 126 -35.93 37.87 0.62
C ILE A 126 -35.44 37.31 1.95
N VAL A 127 -34.15 37.02 2.03
CA VAL A 127 -33.49 36.53 3.23
C VAL A 127 -32.98 37.72 4.02
N TRP A 128 -33.58 38.01 5.17
CA TRP A 128 -33.17 39.09 6.06
C TRP A 128 -32.28 38.55 7.18
N LEU A 129 -30.98 38.87 7.14
CA LEU A 129 -30.00 38.46 8.15
C LEU A 129 -29.94 39.39 9.37
N GLY A 130 -30.68 40.51 9.37
CA GLY A 130 -30.71 41.48 10.47
C GLY A 130 -30.09 42.85 10.12
N LYS A 131 -30.08 43.76 11.11
CA LYS A 131 -29.46 45.10 11.00
C LYS A 131 -27.95 45.00 10.75
N ALA A 132 -27.34 46.08 10.24
CA ALA A 132 -25.89 46.19 10.10
C ALA A 132 -25.24 46.17 11.49
N ALA A 133 -24.35 45.21 11.73
CA ALA A 133 -23.61 45.04 12.98
C ALA A 133 -22.31 44.26 12.70
N ASP A 134 -21.31 44.39 13.56
CA ASP A 134 -20.05 43.63 13.51
C ASP A 134 -19.34 43.70 12.13
N ASN A 135 -19.36 44.86 11.48
CA ASN A 135 -18.83 45.07 10.12
C ASN A 135 -19.47 44.18 9.03
N SER A 136 -20.72 43.72 9.20
CA SER A 136 -21.43 42.87 8.25
C SER A 136 -21.54 43.45 6.83
N GLU A 137 -21.64 44.77 6.68
CA GLU A 137 -21.71 45.43 5.37
C GLU A 137 -20.40 45.30 4.59
N ARG A 138 -19.25 45.42 5.28
CA ARG A 138 -17.93 45.18 4.71
C ARG A 138 -17.75 43.72 4.28
N VAL A 139 -18.29 42.76 5.04
CA VAL A 139 -18.29 41.34 4.64
C VAL A 139 -19.04 41.14 3.32
N PHE A 140 -20.18 41.80 3.13
CA PHE A 140 -20.96 41.73 1.89
C PHE A 140 -20.22 42.37 0.70
N GLU A 141 -19.54 43.50 0.91
CA GLU A 141 -18.72 44.14 -0.12
C GLU A 141 -17.57 43.25 -0.59
N GLU A 142 -16.82 42.65 0.34
CA GLU A 142 -15.73 41.73 0.02
C GLU A 142 -16.23 40.46 -0.66
N MET A 143 -17.40 39.94 -0.28
CA MET A 143 -18.06 38.83 -0.99
C MET A 143 -18.38 39.18 -2.44
N ARG A 144 -18.79 40.43 -2.73
CA ARG A 144 -19.04 40.89 -4.11
C ARG A 144 -17.75 41.14 -4.90
N ALA A 145 -16.67 41.60 -4.25
CA ALA A 145 -15.43 42.03 -4.91
C ALA A 145 -14.59 40.88 -5.51
N ARG A 146 -14.86 39.61 -5.15
CA ARG A 146 -14.18 38.39 -5.67
C ARG A 146 -12.64 38.39 -5.55
N LYS A 147 -12.03 39.25 -4.74
CA LYS A 147 -10.58 39.16 -4.46
C LYS A 147 -10.28 37.83 -3.78
N ARG A 148 -9.13 37.20 -4.11
CA ARG A 148 -8.69 35.99 -3.40
C ARG A 148 -8.51 36.36 -1.93
N TRP A 149 -9.43 35.89 -1.09
CA TRP A 149 -9.43 36.08 0.37
C TRP A 149 -8.15 35.58 1.08
N ILE A 150 -7.27 34.92 0.33
CA ILE A 150 -5.90 34.55 0.71
C ILE A 150 -5.13 35.79 1.21
N ASP A 151 -5.28 36.95 0.56
CA ASP A 151 -4.60 38.20 0.98
C ASP A 151 -5.25 38.86 2.21
N ALA A 152 -6.52 38.55 2.50
CA ALA A 152 -7.24 39.04 3.67
C ALA A 152 -7.08 38.12 4.90
N SER A 153 -6.35 37.02 4.76
CA SER A 153 -6.13 36.07 5.84
C SER A 153 -5.41 36.69 7.04
N ASP A 154 -4.66 37.78 6.88
CA ASP A 154 -4.00 38.47 8.01
C ASP A 154 -4.92 39.44 8.79
N ASN A 155 -6.19 39.61 8.40
CA ASN A 155 -7.10 40.57 9.04
C ASN A 155 -8.06 39.89 10.04
N GLU A 156 -7.64 39.81 11.29
CA GLU A 156 -8.41 39.21 12.41
C GLU A 156 -9.78 39.87 12.61
N SER A 157 -9.91 41.17 12.39
CA SER A 157 -11.21 41.88 12.54
C SER A 157 -12.24 41.45 11.50
N LEU A 158 -11.80 41.16 10.28
CA LEU A 158 -12.67 40.68 9.20
C LEU A 158 -13.07 39.21 9.43
N ARG A 159 -12.17 38.40 10.01
CA ARG A 159 -12.49 37.02 10.42
C ARG A 159 -13.59 36.98 11.47
N GLN A 160 -13.48 37.82 12.51
CA GLN A 160 -14.49 37.92 13.56
C GLN A 160 -15.84 38.40 13.01
N ALA A 161 -15.84 39.37 12.09
CA ALA A 161 -17.04 39.84 11.40
C ALA A 161 -17.74 38.74 10.59
N VAL A 162 -16.98 37.92 9.86
CA VAL A 162 -17.50 36.78 9.10
C VAL A 162 -18.13 35.73 10.03
N VAL A 163 -17.45 35.37 11.12
CA VAL A 163 -17.99 34.42 12.11
C VAL A 163 -19.28 34.97 12.74
N ALA A 164 -19.29 36.22 13.20
CA ALA A 164 -20.46 36.86 13.81
C ALA A 164 -21.68 36.89 12.86
N LEU A 165 -21.47 37.16 11.57
CA LEU A 165 -22.54 37.12 10.56
C LEU A 165 -23.13 35.72 10.38
N LEU A 166 -22.29 34.68 10.35
CA LEU A 166 -22.70 33.31 10.06
C LEU A 166 -23.22 32.56 11.30
N GLU A 167 -22.85 33.03 12.50
CA GLU A 167 -23.41 32.53 13.74
C GLU A 167 -24.83 33.05 14.02
N ARG A 168 -25.31 34.05 13.26
CA ARG A 168 -26.67 34.58 13.38
C ARG A 168 -27.70 33.46 13.30
N GLN A 169 -28.75 33.61 14.10
CA GLN A 169 -29.80 32.61 14.30
C GLN A 169 -30.48 32.15 13.00
N TRP A 170 -30.44 32.94 11.93
CA TRP A 170 -31.03 32.60 10.64
C TRP A 170 -30.49 31.29 10.10
N PHE A 171 -29.17 31.09 10.14
CA PHE A 171 -28.55 29.85 9.68
C PHE A 171 -28.90 28.63 10.54
N ARG A 172 -29.47 28.83 11.73
CA ARG A 172 -29.76 27.76 12.69
C ARG A 172 -31.18 27.26 12.62
N ARG A 173 -32.14 28.01 12.07
CA ARG A 173 -33.58 27.70 12.13
C ARG A 173 -33.94 26.60 11.12
N ILE A 174 -34.84 25.68 11.48
CA ILE A 174 -35.23 24.59 10.56
C ILE A 174 -36.05 25.09 9.36
N TRP A 175 -37.01 26.00 9.57
CA TRP A 175 -37.90 26.48 8.51
C TRP A 175 -37.18 27.15 7.35
N ILE A 176 -36.04 27.83 7.63
CA ILE A 176 -35.28 28.52 6.58
C ILE A 176 -34.81 27.58 5.48
N LEU A 177 -34.61 26.30 5.79
CA LEU A 177 -34.21 25.28 4.83
C LEU A 177 -35.27 25.12 3.76
N GLN A 178 -36.54 24.95 4.16
CA GLN A 178 -37.64 24.82 3.22
C GLN A 178 -37.88 26.13 2.45
N GLU A 179 -37.75 27.28 3.12
CA GLU A 179 -37.95 28.61 2.52
C GLU A 179 -36.98 28.85 1.36
N VAL A 180 -35.67 28.62 1.58
CA VAL A 180 -34.66 28.79 0.53
C VAL A 180 -34.63 27.62 -0.46
N ALA A 181 -35.06 26.43 -0.04
CA ALA A 181 -35.16 25.27 -0.91
C ALA A 181 -36.38 25.29 -1.86
N ALA A 182 -37.39 26.10 -1.56
CA ALA A 182 -38.50 26.37 -2.46
C ALA A 182 -38.19 27.54 -3.42
N ALA A 183 -37.44 28.53 -2.95
CA ALA A 183 -37.18 29.79 -3.65
C ALA A 183 -36.59 29.62 -5.07
N ARG A 184 -37.12 30.31 -6.07
CA ARG A 184 -36.49 30.34 -7.42
C ARG A 184 -35.46 31.45 -7.57
N ARG A 185 -35.65 32.54 -6.81
CA ARG A 185 -34.78 33.71 -6.77
C ARG A 185 -34.60 34.11 -5.31
N ILE A 186 -33.36 34.26 -4.88
CA ILE A 186 -33.03 34.61 -3.50
C ILE A 186 -32.28 35.94 -3.51
N LEU A 187 -32.73 36.87 -2.67
CA LEU A 187 -32.03 38.10 -2.36
C LEU A 187 -31.66 38.09 -0.88
N VAL A 188 -30.36 38.07 -0.58
CA VAL A 188 -29.86 38.11 0.80
C VAL A 188 -29.59 39.55 1.18
N VAL A 189 -30.17 39.99 2.30
CA VAL A 189 -30.15 41.37 2.76
C VAL A 189 -29.65 41.45 4.20
N CYS A 190 -28.70 42.35 4.45
CA CYS A 190 -28.18 42.67 5.77
C CYS A 190 -28.01 44.20 5.88
N GLY A 191 -28.76 44.83 6.78
CA GLY A 191 -28.80 46.30 6.86
C GLY A 191 -29.24 46.95 5.54
N LEU A 192 -28.42 47.83 4.98
CA LEU A 192 -28.66 48.46 3.67
C LEU A 192 -28.09 47.67 2.49
N THR A 193 -27.24 46.67 2.75
CA THR A 193 -26.56 45.89 1.72
C THR A 193 -27.38 44.67 1.25
N GLU A 194 -27.31 44.37 -0.05
CA GLU A 194 -28.00 43.23 -0.66
C GLU A 194 -27.16 42.44 -1.66
N ILE A 195 -27.26 41.13 -1.68
CA ILE A 195 -26.49 40.26 -2.58
C ILE A 195 -27.40 39.17 -3.12
N GLU A 196 -27.28 38.90 -4.42
CA GLU A 196 -28.02 37.82 -5.08
C GLU A 196 -27.57 36.46 -4.55
N GLY A 197 -28.52 35.53 -4.38
CA GLY A 197 -28.29 34.27 -3.66
C GLY A 197 -27.14 33.44 -4.20
N TYR A 198 -26.99 33.33 -5.54
CA TYR A 198 -25.85 32.61 -6.12
C TYR A 198 -24.52 33.33 -5.85
N SER A 199 -24.50 34.65 -5.96
CA SER A 199 -23.33 35.48 -5.63
C SER A 199 -22.93 35.34 -4.15
N PHE A 200 -23.92 35.24 -3.25
CA PHE A 200 -23.70 34.94 -1.83
C PHE A 200 -23.06 33.56 -1.62
N CYS A 201 -23.57 32.51 -2.30
CA CYS A 201 -22.99 31.16 -2.29
C CYS A 201 -21.53 31.12 -2.76
N VAL A 202 -21.20 31.86 -3.82
CA VAL A 202 -19.83 31.97 -4.33
C VAL A 202 -18.92 32.68 -3.32
N GLY A 203 -19.41 33.76 -2.70
CA GLY A 203 -18.69 34.47 -1.63
C GLY A 203 -18.40 33.57 -0.42
N LEU A 204 -19.39 32.82 0.04
CA LEU A 204 -19.22 31.81 1.11
C LEU A 204 -18.17 30.76 0.74
N LYS A 205 -18.15 30.31 -0.53
CA LYS A 205 -17.16 29.36 -1.01
C LYS A 205 -15.73 29.88 -0.88
N SER A 206 -15.49 31.15 -1.19
CA SER A 206 -14.17 31.76 -1.08
C SER A 206 -13.65 31.90 0.36
N LEU A 207 -14.52 31.73 1.37
CA LEU A 207 -14.19 31.79 2.79
C LEU A 207 -13.79 30.43 3.39
N GLU A 208 -13.71 29.36 2.59
CA GLU A 208 -13.50 27.97 3.06
C GLU A 208 -12.29 27.79 4.01
N VAL A 209 -11.22 28.56 3.77
CA VAL A 209 -9.98 28.48 4.56
C VAL A 209 -10.21 28.95 6.01
N PHE A 210 -11.12 29.90 6.25
CA PHE A 210 -11.42 30.42 7.58
C PHE A 210 -12.18 29.43 8.47
N TYR A 211 -12.98 28.55 7.87
CA TYR A 211 -13.85 27.63 8.62
C TYR A 211 -13.16 26.38 9.15
N LYS A 212 -11.88 26.15 8.83
CA LYS A 212 -11.10 25.04 9.39
C LYS A 212 -11.02 25.07 10.92
N ALA A 213 -11.15 26.24 11.54
CA ALA A 213 -11.18 26.42 13.00
C ALA A 213 -12.57 26.28 13.62
N TYR A 214 -13.65 26.19 12.83
CA TYR A 214 -15.05 26.19 13.28
C TYR A 214 -15.88 25.12 12.54
N PRO A 215 -15.67 23.82 12.85
CA PRO A 215 -16.28 22.71 12.11
C PRO A 215 -17.83 22.67 12.19
N ASP A 216 -18.41 23.04 13.33
CA ASP A 216 -19.87 23.05 13.51
C ASP A 216 -20.55 24.14 12.65
N LEU A 217 -19.88 25.30 12.55
CA LEU A 217 -20.31 26.39 11.69
C LEU A 217 -20.22 25.97 10.23
N LEU A 218 -19.12 25.32 9.84
CA LEU A 218 -18.91 24.83 8.47
C LEU A 218 -20.02 23.89 8.01
N SER A 219 -20.41 22.91 8.83
CA SER A 219 -21.46 21.94 8.50
C SER A 219 -22.79 22.65 8.22
N ARG A 220 -23.23 23.51 9.14
CA ARG A 220 -24.48 24.28 9.02
C ARG A 220 -24.51 25.17 7.77
N ILE A 221 -23.44 25.92 7.52
CA ILE A 221 -23.36 26.83 6.37
C ILE A 221 -23.30 26.07 5.05
N ARG A 222 -22.61 24.92 4.99
CA ARG A 222 -22.61 24.05 3.80
C ARG A 222 -24.02 23.57 3.45
N SER A 223 -24.78 23.13 4.45
CA SER A 223 -26.13 22.60 4.23
C SER A 223 -27.11 23.68 3.72
N VAL A 224 -27.00 24.92 4.20
CA VAL A 224 -27.79 26.06 3.69
C VAL A 224 -27.31 26.50 2.30
N ASN A 225 -25.99 26.59 2.06
CA ASN A 225 -25.42 26.96 0.77
C ASN A 225 -25.89 26.00 -0.35
N TYR A 226 -25.93 24.70 -0.07
CA TYR A 226 -26.46 23.68 -0.99
C TYR A 226 -27.86 24.04 -1.49
N LEU A 227 -28.79 24.37 -0.59
CA LEU A 227 -30.18 24.66 -0.94
C LEU A 227 -30.33 25.98 -1.72
N ILE A 228 -29.56 27.01 -1.37
CA ILE A 228 -29.57 28.32 -2.06
C ILE A 228 -29.00 28.18 -3.48
N ARG A 229 -27.89 27.46 -3.66
CA ARG A 229 -27.20 27.33 -4.95
C ARG A 229 -28.05 26.67 -6.04
N GLN A 230 -28.98 25.80 -5.64
CA GLN A 230 -29.88 25.10 -6.56
C GLN A 230 -31.08 25.96 -7.01
N ALA A 231 -31.32 27.12 -6.39
CA ALA A 231 -32.50 27.95 -6.66
C ALA A 231 -32.64 28.36 -8.13
N ASN A 232 -31.54 28.79 -8.76
CA ASN A 232 -31.53 29.30 -10.14
C ASN A 232 -31.73 28.21 -11.22
N PHE A 233 -31.61 26.92 -10.84
CA PHE A 233 -31.79 25.78 -11.75
C PHE A 233 -33.20 25.17 -11.69
N ARG A 234 -34.08 25.69 -10.83
CA ARG A 234 -35.46 25.21 -10.68
C ARG A 234 -36.31 25.65 -11.90
N PRO A 235 -37.04 24.74 -12.54
CA PRO A 235 -37.79 25.05 -13.76
C PRO A 235 -38.90 26.07 -13.51
N THR A 236 -39.12 26.96 -14.49
CA THR A 236 -40.13 28.02 -14.39
C THR A 236 -41.54 27.52 -14.68
N HIS A 237 -41.73 26.62 -15.67
CA HIS A 237 -43.04 26.05 -16.09
C HIS A 237 -42.95 24.55 -16.42
N GLY A 238 -43.91 23.75 -15.93
CA GLY A 238 -44.06 22.34 -16.27
C GLY A 238 -45.42 21.79 -15.81
N SER A 239 -46.08 20.98 -16.65
CA SER A 239 -47.45 20.45 -16.52
C SER A 239 -47.74 19.57 -15.28
N HIS A 240 -46.77 19.41 -14.37
CA HIS A 240 -46.87 18.66 -13.12
C HIS A 240 -46.89 19.54 -11.85
N TRP A 241 -46.75 20.87 -11.96
CA TRP A 241 -46.59 21.76 -10.80
C TRP A 241 -47.91 22.26 -10.18
N SER A 242 -49.08 21.90 -10.73
CA SER A 242 -50.39 22.32 -10.21
C SER A 242 -50.71 21.74 -8.82
N ASP A 243 -50.15 20.57 -8.48
CA ASP A 243 -50.50 19.80 -7.26
C ASP A 243 -49.38 19.67 -6.20
N MET A 244 -48.21 20.30 -6.38
CA MET A 244 -47.04 20.02 -5.53
C MET A 244 -47.12 20.71 -4.16
N SER A 245 -47.52 19.96 -3.13
CA SER A 245 -47.34 20.32 -1.71
C SER A 245 -45.91 20.01 -1.20
N PHE A 246 -45.06 19.37 -2.01
CA PHE A 246 -43.73 18.87 -1.64
C PHE A 246 -42.67 19.23 -2.70
N LEU A 247 -41.44 19.54 -2.27
CA LEU A 247 -40.35 19.98 -3.17
C LEU A 247 -39.57 18.84 -3.85
N THR A 248 -39.75 17.59 -3.41
CA THR A 248 -39.08 16.40 -3.97
C THR A 248 -37.56 16.50 -4.03
N ILE A 249 -36.94 17.00 -2.97
CA ILE A 249 -35.49 17.25 -2.93
C ILE A 249 -34.71 15.96 -2.70
N ARG A 250 -35.02 15.27 -1.61
CA ARG A 250 -34.39 14.02 -1.16
C ARG A 250 -35.39 13.24 -0.29
N PRO A 251 -35.19 11.94 -0.05
CA PRO A 251 -35.97 11.20 0.94
C PRO A 251 -35.90 11.85 2.33
N LEU A 252 -36.96 11.72 3.12
CA LEU A 252 -37.11 12.37 4.42
C LEU A 252 -35.98 11.99 5.39
N GLY A 253 -35.57 10.72 5.38
CA GLY A 253 -34.48 10.24 6.23
C GLY A 253 -33.13 10.91 5.92
N GLU A 254 -32.80 11.15 4.64
CA GLU A 254 -31.60 11.91 4.27
C GLU A 254 -31.69 13.36 4.75
N LEU A 255 -32.85 14.00 4.56
CA LEU A 255 -33.07 15.37 5.02
C LEU A 255 -32.92 15.47 6.54
N LEU A 256 -33.43 14.50 7.29
CA LEU A 256 -33.27 14.43 8.73
C LEU A 256 -31.80 14.29 9.12
N ASP A 257 -31.06 13.38 8.50
CA ASP A 257 -29.63 13.20 8.73
C ASP A 257 -28.83 14.49 8.44
N MET A 258 -29.21 15.27 7.42
CA MET A 258 -28.59 16.54 7.08
C MET A 258 -28.93 17.69 8.05
N PHE A 259 -30.15 17.71 8.60
CA PHE A 259 -30.72 18.96 9.12
C PHE A 259 -31.33 18.91 10.53
N HIS A 260 -31.48 17.74 11.18
CA HIS A 260 -32.16 17.62 12.49
C HIS A 260 -31.55 18.46 13.64
N THR A 261 -30.28 18.88 13.51
CA THR A 261 -29.59 19.75 14.48
C THR A 261 -29.99 21.22 14.40
N HIS A 262 -30.77 21.61 13.39
CA HIS A 262 -31.34 22.95 13.31
C HIS A 262 -32.34 23.17 14.45
N GLU A 263 -32.37 24.41 14.92
CA GLU A 263 -33.24 24.89 15.97
C GLU A 263 -34.67 25.06 15.46
N ALA A 264 -35.60 24.70 16.32
CA ALA A 264 -37.02 24.83 16.07
C ALA A 264 -37.69 25.41 17.31
N THR A 265 -38.69 26.26 17.12
CA THR A 265 -39.48 26.83 18.23
C THR A 265 -40.36 25.75 18.85
N GLU A 266 -41.01 24.93 18.02
CA GLU A 266 -41.70 23.71 18.42
C GLU A 266 -40.93 22.50 17.89
N ARG A 267 -40.81 21.41 18.67
CA ARG A 267 -40.01 20.24 18.26
C ARG A 267 -40.55 19.58 16.99
N GLN A 268 -41.86 19.57 16.82
CA GLN A 268 -42.55 19.01 15.66
C GLN A 268 -42.12 19.69 14.34
N ASP A 269 -41.73 20.97 14.39
CA ASP A 269 -41.29 21.71 13.19
C ASP A 269 -40.03 21.09 12.57
N LYS A 270 -39.18 20.42 13.36
CA LYS A 270 -37.99 19.69 12.85
C LYS A 270 -38.37 18.63 11.82
N VAL A 271 -39.54 18.01 12.00
CA VAL A 271 -40.06 16.97 11.09
C VAL A 271 -40.88 17.62 9.98
N TYR A 272 -41.82 18.52 10.33
CA TYR A 272 -42.76 19.07 9.36
C TYR A 272 -42.11 19.96 8.30
N ALA A 273 -41.07 20.72 8.65
CA ALA A 273 -40.34 21.52 7.66
C ALA A 273 -39.64 20.65 6.61
N LEU A 274 -39.03 19.54 7.05
CA LEU A 274 -38.32 18.60 6.18
C LEU A 274 -39.27 17.70 5.40
N LEU A 275 -40.46 17.41 5.95
CA LEU A 275 -41.51 16.68 5.25
C LEU A 275 -41.88 17.37 3.94
N GLY A 276 -42.09 18.69 3.98
CA GLY A 276 -42.39 19.48 2.79
C GLY A 276 -41.24 19.58 1.77
N MET A 277 -40.04 19.14 2.13
CA MET A 277 -38.88 19.04 1.24
C MET A 277 -38.70 17.62 0.66
N SER A 278 -39.39 16.62 1.23
CA SER A 278 -39.17 15.21 0.91
C SER A 278 -39.64 14.81 -0.48
N SER A 279 -39.00 13.78 -1.04
CA SER A 279 -39.42 13.07 -2.26
C SER A 279 -40.24 11.80 -2.02
N ASP A 280 -40.45 11.41 -0.76
CA ASP A 280 -41.19 10.17 -0.45
C ASP A 280 -42.67 10.29 -0.82
N ALA A 281 -43.28 9.18 -1.24
CA ALA A 281 -44.71 9.12 -1.52
C ALA A 281 -45.50 9.03 -0.20
N PHE A 282 -46.28 10.06 0.10
CA PHE A 282 -47.09 10.15 1.31
C PHE A 282 -48.53 9.69 1.06
N ASP A 283 -48.74 8.39 0.93
CA ASP A 283 -50.10 7.82 0.85
C ASP A 283 -50.76 7.66 2.23
N THR A 284 -50.00 7.82 3.33
CA THR A 284 -50.47 7.60 4.70
C THR A 284 -50.67 8.91 5.45
N ALA A 285 -51.86 9.11 6.00
CA ALA A 285 -52.25 10.28 6.79
C ALA A 285 -51.47 10.46 8.12
N GLU A 286 -50.51 9.59 8.43
CA GLU A 286 -49.95 9.40 9.77
C GLU A 286 -48.87 10.42 10.18
N LEU A 287 -48.11 10.98 9.23
CA LEU A 287 -47.06 11.99 9.46
C LEU A 287 -47.45 13.42 9.05
N LEU A 288 -48.71 13.64 8.67
CA LEU A 288 -49.20 14.97 8.31
C LEU A 288 -49.06 15.96 9.49
N PRO A 289 -48.80 17.26 9.22
CA PRO A 289 -48.71 18.26 10.27
C PRO A 289 -49.99 18.32 11.12
N ASP A 290 -49.86 17.99 12.41
CA ASP A 290 -50.88 18.08 13.45
C ASP A 290 -50.24 18.46 14.79
N TYR A 291 -50.33 19.75 15.13
CA TYR A 291 -49.77 20.29 16.37
C TYR A 291 -50.52 19.86 17.64
N LYS A 292 -51.60 19.09 17.53
CA LYS A 292 -52.30 18.50 18.69
C LYS A 292 -51.61 17.23 19.20
N LEU A 293 -50.77 16.59 18.38
CA LEU A 293 -50.07 15.37 18.77
C LEU A 293 -48.86 15.69 19.66
N PRO A 294 -48.68 14.93 20.76
CA PRO A 294 -47.51 15.10 21.62
C PRO A 294 -46.24 14.63 20.89
N TRP A 295 -45.09 15.23 21.24
CA TRP A 295 -43.82 14.99 20.55
C TRP A 295 -43.42 13.50 20.50
N LYS A 296 -43.63 12.74 21.58
CA LYS A 296 -43.26 11.30 21.60
C LYS A 296 -43.96 10.51 20.50
N GLU A 297 -45.21 10.86 20.19
CA GLU A 297 -46.04 10.15 19.22
C GLU A 297 -45.60 10.50 17.80
N VAL A 298 -45.33 11.79 17.53
CA VAL A 298 -44.77 12.24 16.25
C VAL A 298 -43.42 11.59 15.99
N PHE A 299 -42.55 11.55 17.00
CA PHE A 299 -41.22 10.96 16.87
C PHE A 299 -41.26 9.43 16.71
N HIS A 300 -42.19 8.76 17.39
CA HIS A 300 -42.41 7.32 17.23
C HIS A 300 -42.91 6.95 15.83
N ARG A 301 -43.90 7.70 15.32
CA ARG A 301 -44.40 7.52 13.94
C ARG A 301 -43.31 7.76 12.90
N LEU A 302 -42.44 8.74 13.14
CA LEU A 302 -41.31 9.00 12.25
C LEU A 302 -40.35 7.81 12.17
N ILE A 303 -40.00 7.21 13.30
CA ILE A 303 -39.10 6.05 13.34
C ILE A 303 -39.71 4.86 12.58
N LYS A 304 -41.01 4.62 12.77
CA LYS A 304 -41.74 3.58 12.03
C LYS A 304 -41.77 3.83 10.53
N PHE A 305 -41.97 5.07 10.11
CA PHE A 305 -41.93 5.44 8.70
C PHE A 305 -40.55 5.20 8.08
N LEU A 306 -39.47 5.56 8.78
CA LEU A 306 -38.11 5.46 8.25
C LEU A 306 -37.57 4.03 8.23
N LEU A 307 -37.84 3.26 9.28
CA LEU A 307 -37.20 1.96 9.49
C LEU A 307 -38.17 0.77 9.32
N GLY A 308 -39.48 1.01 9.31
CA GLY A 308 -40.54 0.01 9.09
C GLY A 308 -41.39 -0.28 10.34
N GLU A 309 -42.61 -0.79 10.12
CA GLU A 309 -43.62 -1.05 11.17
C GLU A 309 -43.22 -2.10 12.22
N HIS A 310 -42.28 -2.99 11.88
CA HIS A 310 -41.88 -4.10 12.75
C HIS A 310 -40.87 -3.72 13.83
N ILE A 311 -40.44 -2.46 13.88
CA ILE A 311 -39.38 -2.00 14.78
C ILE A 311 -39.95 -1.51 16.11
N SER A 312 -39.30 -1.94 17.20
CA SER A 312 -39.61 -1.50 18.55
C SER A 312 -38.74 -0.30 18.90
N ALA A 313 -39.38 0.83 19.13
CA ALA A 313 -38.75 2.07 19.57
C ALA A 313 -39.45 2.61 20.83
N GLU A 314 -38.69 3.20 21.74
CA GLU A 314 -39.20 3.95 22.89
C GLU A 314 -38.83 5.44 22.71
N THR A 315 -39.81 6.31 22.93
CA THR A 315 -39.69 7.78 22.77
C THR A 315 -40.31 8.52 23.96
N TRP A 316 -39.93 9.79 24.17
CA TRP A 316 -40.36 10.58 25.32
C TRP A 316 -40.84 11.97 24.89
N ASP A 317 -41.76 12.56 25.68
CA ASP A 317 -42.30 13.89 25.38
C ASP A 317 -41.31 15.02 25.69
N ASN A 318 -40.45 14.82 26.68
CA ASN A 318 -39.50 15.82 27.17
C ASN A 318 -38.10 15.72 26.55
N LYS A 319 -37.80 14.66 25.78
CA LYS A 319 -36.48 14.40 25.19
C LYS A 319 -36.56 14.27 23.67
N GLU A 320 -35.53 14.72 22.97
CA GLU A 320 -35.36 14.47 21.53
C GLU A 320 -34.46 13.24 21.32
N LEU A 321 -34.87 12.13 21.93
CA LEU A 321 -34.09 10.90 22.04
C LEU A 321 -35.00 9.71 21.78
N ALA A 322 -34.50 8.71 21.05
CA ALA A 322 -35.18 7.43 20.88
C ALA A 322 -34.21 6.27 21.10
N THR A 323 -34.69 5.23 21.77
CA THR A 323 -33.98 3.95 21.86
C THR A 323 -34.67 2.94 20.98
N ILE A 324 -33.92 2.35 20.04
CA ILE A 324 -34.44 1.47 18.99
C ILE A 324 -33.84 0.08 19.19
N LYS A 325 -34.71 -0.90 19.41
CA LYS A 325 -34.33 -2.32 19.47
C LYS A 325 -34.52 -2.92 18.09
N SER A 326 -33.40 -3.18 17.42
CA SER A 326 -33.42 -3.72 16.05
C SER A 326 -32.52 -4.94 15.93
N ARG A 327 -32.95 -5.88 15.08
CA ARG A 327 -32.13 -7.03 14.67
C ARG A 327 -31.64 -6.78 13.25
N GLY A 328 -30.34 -6.91 13.01
CA GLY A 328 -29.73 -6.50 11.75
C GLY A 328 -28.30 -7.00 11.61
N ALA A 329 -27.64 -6.63 10.52
CA ALA A 329 -26.39 -7.20 10.07
C ALA A 329 -25.33 -6.11 9.85
N ILE A 330 -24.12 -6.30 10.37
CA ILE A 330 -23.00 -5.38 10.09
C ILE A 330 -22.40 -5.75 8.73
N ILE A 331 -22.42 -4.82 7.79
CA ILE A 331 -22.00 -5.04 6.40
C ILE A 331 -20.66 -4.37 6.07
N GLY A 332 -20.13 -3.51 6.94
CA GLY A 332 -18.80 -2.92 6.77
C GLY A 332 -18.43 -1.88 7.84
N ARG A 333 -17.19 -1.39 7.77
CA ARG A 333 -16.61 -0.32 8.60
C ARG A 333 -16.10 0.81 7.70
N VAL A 334 -16.35 2.05 8.10
CA VAL A 334 -15.84 3.25 7.43
C VAL A 334 -14.32 3.32 7.61
N PHE A 335 -13.60 3.25 6.50
CA PHE A 335 -12.14 3.31 6.44
C PHE A 335 -11.64 4.74 6.29
N SER A 336 -12.25 5.52 5.40
CA SER A 336 -11.90 6.93 5.25
C SER A 336 -13.09 7.74 4.77
N VAL A 337 -13.10 9.02 5.13
CA VAL A 337 -14.11 9.98 4.69
C VAL A 337 -13.37 11.15 4.05
N THR A 338 -13.62 11.37 2.77
CA THR A 338 -13.02 12.48 2.01
C THR A 338 -14.12 13.35 1.42
N PRO A 339 -14.08 14.69 1.59
CA PRO A 339 -15.04 15.57 0.94
C PRO A 339 -14.92 15.44 -0.58
N ALA A 340 -16.03 15.23 -1.30
CA ALA A 340 -15.99 15.16 -2.75
C ALA A 340 -15.80 16.58 -3.33
N SER A 341 -14.54 16.95 -3.59
CA SER A 341 -14.08 18.16 -4.29
C SER A 341 -14.92 19.45 -4.11
N GLY A 342 -14.47 20.35 -3.21
CA GLY A 342 -15.07 21.67 -2.98
C GLY A 342 -16.39 21.64 -2.19
N TRP A 343 -17.12 22.77 -2.13
CA TRP A 343 -18.43 22.95 -1.47
C TRP A 343 -19.59 22.12 -2.08
N GLY A 344 -19.32 20.88 -2.52
CA GLY A 344 -20.37 19.89 -2.74
C GLY A 344 -20.98 19.47 -1.40
N ASP A 345 -22.21 18.96 -1.44
CA ASP A 345 -22.93 18.43 -0.28
C ASP A 345 -22.60 16.94 -0.04
N THR A 346 -21.66 16.34 -0.78
CA THR A 346 -21.34 14.92 -0.70
C THR A 346 -19.95 14.62 -0.12
N ASN A 347 -19.89 13.62 0.74
CA ASN A 347 -18.69 12.98 1.23
C ASN A 347 -18.50 11.64 0.50
N LYS A 348 -17.27 11.40 0.06
CA LYS A 348 -16.83 10.11 -0.43
C LYS A 348 -16.35 9.29 0.77
N VAL A 349 -17.13 8.29 1.13
CA VAL A 349 -16.89 7.36 2.22
C VAL A 349 -16.35 6.07 1.64
N GLU A 350 -15.11 5.72 1.98
CA GLU A 350 -14.53 4.42 1.65
C GLU A 350 -14.83 3.45 2.78
N VAL A 351 -15.33 2.27 2.43
CA VAL A 351 -15.85 1.27 3.35
C VAL A 351 -15.10 -0.03 3.14
N LEU A 352 -14.73 -0.69 4.24
CA LEU A 352 -14.22 -2.04 4.26
C LEU A 352 -15.33 -3.02 4.66
N SER A 353 -15.55 -4.04 3.84
CA SER A 353 -16.57 -5.06 4.05
C SER A 353 -15.97 -6.45 3.97
N ARG A 354 -16.44 -7.36 4.83
CA ARG A 354 -16.06 -8.77 4.83
C ARG A 354 -17.08 -9.56 4.01
N THR A 355 -16.68 -10.08 2.86
CA THR A 355 -17.58 -10.89 2.01
C THR A 355 -17.44 -12.38 2.28
N ALA A 356 -16.24 -12.85 2.62
CA ALA A 356 -15.95 -14.21 3.02
C ALA A 356 -14.84 -14.24 4.10
N PRO A 357 -14.65 -15.35 4.85
CA PRO A 357 -13.47 -15.51 5.71
C PRO A 357 -12.20 -15.21 4.92
N GLY A 358 -11.43 -14.21 5.36
CA GLY A 358 -10.19 -13.78 4.71
C GLY A 358 -10.32 -12.82 3.52
N LEU A 359 -11.52 -12.56 3.00
CA LEU A 359 -11.74 -11.65 1.88
C LEU A 359 -12.36 -10.33 2.37
N VAL A 360 -11.51 -9.32 2.53
CA VAL A 360 -11.91 -7.94 2.80
C VAL A 360 -11.92 -7.18 1.48
N GLN A 361 -13.07 -6.60 1.15
CA GLN A 361 -13.24 -5.74 -0.03
C GLN A 361 -13.41 -4.31 0.41
N SER A 362 -12.77 -3.39 -0.32
CA SER A 362 -13.04 -1.96 -0.15
C SER A 362 -13.94 -1.46 -1.26
N TRP A 363 -14.87 -0.57 -0.92
CA TRP A 363 -15.75 0.08 -1.86
C TRP A 363 -15.98 1.54 -1.48
N SER A 364 -16.29 2.35 -2.50
CA SER A 364 -16.55 3.77 -2.34
C SER A 364 -18.05 4.04 -2.35
N TRP A 365 -18.48 4.95 -1.48
CA TRP A 365 -19.85 5.39 -1.33
C TRP A 365 -19.92 6.92 -1.30
N SER A 366 -20.73 7.52 -2.16
CA SER A 366 -20.99 8.96 -2.10
C SER A 366 -22.25 9.22 -1.27
N LEU A 367 -22.07 9.78 -0.09
CA LEU A 367 -23.15 10.13 0.84
C LEU A 367 -23.27 11.63 1.00
N HIS A 368 -24.46 12.14 1.33
CA HIS A 368 -24.59 13.55 1.67
C HIS A 368 -23.90 13.88 3.00
N THR A 369 -23.61 15.15 3.22
CA THR A 369 -23.00 15.63 4.47
C THR A 369 -24.06 15.62 5.57
N SER A 370 -23.89 14.73 6.54
CA SER A 370 -24.75 14.61 7.71
C SER A 370 -24.45 15.68 8.76
N ALA A 371 -25.44 16.01 9.58
CA ALA A 371 -25.30 16.93 10.69
C ALA A 371 -24.32 16.41 11.75
N ILE A 372 -24.31 15.10 11.99
CA ILE A 372 -23.29 14.40 12.78
C ILE A 372 -22.25 13.85 11.80
N ALA A 373 -21.00 14.30 11.90
CA ALA A 373 -19.96 13.87 10.97
C ALA A 373 -19.69 12.36 11.05
N ILE A 374 -19.70 11.70 9.88
CA ILE A 374 -19.20 10.34 9.70
C ILE A 374 -17.70 10.35 9.95
N LYS A 375 -17.21 9.41 10.76
CA LYS A 375 -15.80 9.26 11.13
C LYS A 375 -15.28 7.90 10.69
N GLN A 376 -13.96 7.82 10.53
CA GLN A 376 -13.27 6.55 10.44
C GLN A 376 -13.61 5.71 11.68
N GLY A 377 -13.94 4.43 11.47
CA GLY A 377 -14.38 3.53 12.53
C GLY A 377 -15.89 3.38 12.67
N ASP A 378 -16.70 4.26 12.09
CA ASP A 378 -18.16 4.09 12.10
C ASP A 378 -18.56 2.81 11.33
N LEU A 379 -19.62 2.15 11.79
CA LEU A 379 -20.09 0.86 11.27
C LEU A 379 -21.31 1.06 10.36
N ILE A 380 -21.42 0.20 9.33
CA ILE A 380 -22.60 0.15 8.47
C ILE A 380 -23.46 -1.03 8.88
N TYR A 381 -24.70 -0.73 9.27
CA TYR A 381 -25.63 -1.67 9.86
C TYR A 381 -26.93 -1.73 9.06
N LEU A 382 -27.25 -2.91 8.53
CA LEU A 382 -28.46 -3.17 7.78
C LEU A 382 -29.51 -3.83 8.68
N GLN A 383 -30.53 -3.10 9.07
CA GLN A 383 -31.62 -3.60 9.91
C GLN A 383 -32.54 -4.54 9.11
N ASN A 384 -33.05 -5.59 9.76
CA ASN A 384 -33.96 -6.54 9.11
C ASN A 384 -35.30 -5.89 8.80
N GLY A 385 -35.69 -5.87 7.52
CA GLY A 385 -36.93 -5.26 7.04
C GLY A 385 -36.84 -3.75 6.77
N ALA A 386 -35.72 -3.10 7.09
CA ALA A 386 -35.50 -1.70 6.72
C ALA A 386 -35.08 -1.59 5.25
N PRO A 387 -35.52 -0.54 4.53
CA PRO A 387 -35.22 -0.38 3.11
C PRO A 387 -33.75 0.01 2.85
N ASN A 388 -33.12 0.74 3.78
CA ASN A 388 -31.77 1.30 3.64
C ASN A 388 -30.92 1.00 4.89
N PRO A 389 -29.58 0.88 4.77
CA PRO A 389 -28.68 0.72 5.91
C PRO A 389 -28.54 2.01 6.75
N SER A 390 -28.23 1.87 8.03
CA SER A 390 -27.85 2.95 8.94
C SER A 390 -26.32 2.98 9.15
N ILE A 391 -25.77 4.15 9.48
CA ILE A 391 -24.39 4.29 9.95
C ILE A 391 -24.43 4.52 11.46
N ILE A 392 -23.72 3.67 12.21
CA ILE A 392 -23.76 3.65 13.67
C ILE A 392 -22.35 3.76 14.26
N ARG A 393 -22.23 4.34 15.45
CA ARG A 393 -20.98 4.49 16.18
C ARG A 393 -21.06 3.76 17.51
N LEU A 394 -20.04 2.98 17.83
CA LEU A 394 -19.93 2.31 19.12
C LEU A 394 -19.69 3.35 20.24
N CYS A 395 -20.51 3.27 21.28
CA CYS A 395 -20.37 4.00 22.54
C CYS A 395 -20.29 2.98 23.70
N ASN A 396 -19.89 3.42 24.90
CA ASN A 396 -19.54 2.51 26.01
C ASN A 396 -20.61 1.44 26.34
N GLU A 397 -21.91 1.75 26.20
CA GLU A 397 -23.02 0.82 26.51
C GLU A 397 -24.09 0.73 25.40
N HIS A 398 -23.89 1.37 24.25
CA HIS A 398 -24.89 1.39 23.16
C HIS A 398 -24.27 1.81 21.83
N PHE A 399 -25.05 1.78 20.74
CA PHE A 399 -24.63 2.31 19.44
C PHE A 399 -25.42 3.57 19.09
N ALA A 400 -24.71 4.69 18.91
CA ALA A 400 -25.32 5.95 18.48
C ALA A 400 -25.57 5.92 16.97
N ILE A 401 -26.77 6.32 16.54
CA ILE A 401 -27.10 6.47 15.12
C ILE A 401 -26.49 7.77 14.60
N VAL A 402 -25.53 7.65 13.68
CA VAL A 402 -24.88 8.79 13.00
C VAL A 402 -25.68 9.18 11.76
N MET A 403 -26.15 8.20 11.01
CA MET A 403 -27.12 8.38 9.91
C MET A 403 -28.19 7.30 10.01
N ILE A 404 -29.46 7.69 10.02
CA ILE A 404 -30.57 6.76 10.19
C ILE A 404 -30.85 5.96 8.92
N THR A 405 -30.79 6.61 7.75
CA THR A 405 -31.07 5.95 6.46
C THR A 405 -30.11 6.46 5.40
N ALA A 406 -29.09 5.66 5.10
CA ALA A 406 -28.09 5.97 4.09
C ALA A 406 -28.46 5.28 2.77
N THR A 407 -28.75 6.07 1.73
CA THR A 407 -29.16 5.53 0.42
C THR A 407 -28.01 4.74 -0.22
N PRO A 408 -28.22 3.44 -0.53
CA PRO A 408 -27.16 2.59 -1.06
C PRO A 408 -26.77 3.00 -2.48
N PRO A 409 -25.50 2.77 -2.90
CA PRO A 409 -25.08 3.06 -4.26
C PRO A 409 -25.75 2.09 -5.25
N ALA A 410 -26.18 2.57 -6.42
CA ALA A 410 -26.78 1.69 -7.45
C ALA A 410 -25.82 0.56 -7.87
N ASN A 411 -24.53 0.87 -7.99
CA ASN A 411 -23.46 -0.08 -8.22
C ASN A 411 -22.31 0.15 -7.22
N VAL A 412 -21.81 -0.93 -6.66
CA VAL A 412 -20.63 -0.97 -5.79
C VAL A 412 -19.40 -1.15 -6.67
N LEU A 413 -18.51 -0.17 -6.64
CA LEU A 413 -17.19 -0.28 -7.26
C LEU A 413 -16.25 -1.00 -6.28
N LEU A 414 -15.95 -2.26 -6.57
CA LEU A 414 -15.06 -3.06 -5.73
C LEU A 414 -13.60 -2.82 -6.14
N LYS A 415 -12.81 -2.26 -5.23
CA LYS A 415 -11.37 -2.10 -5.41
C LYS A 415 -10.68 -3.36 -4.87
N GLN A 416 -10.00 -4.10 -5.74
CA GLN A 416 -9.17 -5.22 -5.32
C GLN A 416 -7.80 -4.73 -4.83
N GLN A 417 -7.30 -5.28 -3.72
CA GLN A 417 -5.96 -4.97 -3.20
C GLN A 417 -4.80 -5.56 -4.03
N ARG A 418 -5.05 -6.13 -5.21
CA ARG A 418 -3.99 -6.59 -6.12
C ARG A 418 -3.52 -5.42 -6.99
N LYS A 419 -2.23 -5.06 -6.88
CA LYS A 419 -1.56 -4.08 -7.74
C LYS A 419 -1.51 -4.47 -9.23
N ASP A 420 -1.95 -5.67 -9.62
CA ASP A 420 -1.63 -6.25 -10.94
C ASP A 420 -2.80 -6.53 -11.89
N SER A 421 -4.01 -5.98 -11.69
CA SER A 421 -4.94 -5.86 -12.84
C SER A 421 -5.92 -4.70 -12.69
N GLY A 422 -5.72 -3.67 -13.51
CA GLY A 422 -6.51 -2.43 -13.51
C GLY A 422 -7.91 -2.57 -14.12
N LYS A 423 -8.76 -3.44 -13.60
CA LYS A 423 -10.20 -3.41 -13.89
C LYS A 423 -11.03 -3.50 -12.61
N ASP A 424 -11.44 -2.34 -12.12
CA ASP A 424 -12.47 -2.20 -11.10
C ASP A 424 -13.76 -2.90 -11.56
N ARG A 425 -14.32 -3.78 -10.71
CA ARG A 425 -15.53 -4.54 -11.03
C ARG A 425 -16.74 -3.86 -10.41
N LEU A 426 -17.68 -3.44 -11.26
CA LEU A 426 -18.99 -2.91 -10.85
C LEU A 426 -19.92 -4.07 -10.50
N THR A 427 -20.49 -4.07 -9.29
CA THR A 427 -21.47 -5.06 -8.85
C THR A 427 -22.72 -4.34 -8.34
N ALA A 428 -23.92 -4.79 -8.73
CA ALA A 428 -25.16 -4.22 -8.21
C ALA A 428 -25.25 -4.41 -6.68
N TRP A 429 -25.78 -3.42 -5.95
CA TRP A 429 -25.87 -3.45 -4.47
C TRP A 429 -26.56 -4.70 -3.92
N VAL A 430 -27.68 -5.11 -4.53
CA VAL A 430 -28.42 -6.33 -4.11
C VAL A 430 -27.54 -7.57 -4.24
N THR A 431 -26.78 -7.67 -5.32
CA THR A 431 -25.83 -8.77 -5.56
C THR A 431 -24.63 -8.71 -4.62
N PHE A 432 -24.20 -7.51 -4.21
CA PHE A 432 -23.16 -7.35 -3.20
C PHE A 432 -23.64 -7.81 -1.83
N LEU A 433 -24.87 -7.48 -1.42
CA LEU A 433 -25.44 -7.93 -0.15
C LEU A 433 -25.57 -9.46 -0.05
N THR A 434 -25.88 -10.15 -1.14
CA THR A 434 -25.93 -11.63 -1.15
C THR A 434 -24.55 -12.28 -1.08
N GLN A 435 -23.49 -11.53 -1.39
CA GLN A 435 -22.09 -11.98 -1.28
C GLN A 435 -21.51 -11.77 0.12
N ILE A 436 -22.15 -10.97 0.97
CA ILE A 436 -21.73 -10.78 2.36
C ILE A 436 -22.37 -11.91 3.19
N LYS A 437 -21.62 -12.52 4.09
CA LYS A 437 -22.16 -13.34 5.19
C LYS A 437 -22.22 -12.49 6.46
N PRO A 438 -23.23 -11.61 6.65
CA PRO A 438 -23.24 -10.76 7.80
C PRO A 438 -23.77 -11.53 9.02
N SER A 439 -23.08 -11.38 10.14
CA SER A 439 -23.57 -11.85 11.43
C SER A 439 -24.77 -11.00 11.83
N VAL A 440 -25.84 -11.65 12.29
CA VAL A 440 -27.07 -10.96 12.68
C VAL A 440 -27.00 -10.64 14.17
N HIS A 441 -26.93 -9.36 14.50
CA HIS A 441 -26.86 -8.83 15.86
C HIS A 441 -28.19 -8.20 16.27
N ARG A 442 -28.46 -8.16 17.57
CA ARG A 442 -29.50 -7.34 18.21
C ARG A 442 -28.81 -6.21 18.95
N LEU A 443 -28.75 -5.04 18.32
CA LEU A 443 -28.03 -3.90 18.88
C LEU A 443 -29.00 -2.90 19.52
N PRO A 444 -28.69 -2.39 20.73
CA PRO A 444 -29.40 -1.25 21.31
C PRO A 444 -28.93 0.01 20.60
N LEU A 445 -29.76 0.54 19.70
CA LEU A 445 -29.46 1.76 18.96
C LEU A 445 -30.06 2.97 19.67
N VAL A 446 -29.32 4.07 19.71
CA VAL A 446 -29.78 5.34 20.28
C VAL A 446 -29.73 6.40 19.20
N TRP A 447 -30.87 7.03 18.92
CA TRP A 447 -30.95 8.20 18.04
C TRP A 447 -31.17 9.45 18.88
N ASN A 448 -30.12 10.26 19.00
CA ASN A 448 -30.11 11.44 19.87
C ASN A 448 -30.04 12.73 19.04
N TRP A 449 -31.03 13.61 19.21
CA TRP A 449 -31.08 14.95 18.61
C TRP A 449 -30.84 16.07 19.64
N GLU A 450 -30.63 15.73 20.91
CA GLU A 450 -30.34 16.71 21.96
C GLU A 450 -28.96 17.35 21.75
N LYS A 451 -28.87 18.67 21.97
CA LYS A 451 -27.59 19.38 21.90
C LYS A 451 -26.73 19.06 23.11
N GLU A 452 -25.52 18.56 22.89
CA GLU A 452 -24.48 18.58 23.92
C GLU A 452 -24.25 20.04 24.36
N ARG A 453 -24.41 20.33 25.66
CA ARG A 453 -24.10 21.66 26.18
C ARG A 453 -22.59 21.85 26.14
N PRO A 454 -22.05 22.89 25.49
CA PRO A 454 -20.63 23.14 25.56
C PRO A 454 -20.24 23.45 27.02
N LEU A 455 -19.26 22.72 27.53
CA LEU A 455 -18.60 23.04 28.79
C LEU A 455 -18.06 24.46 28.70
N VAL A 456 -18.57 25.34 29.57
CA VAL A 456 -18.07 26.70 29.74
C VAL A 456 -16.59 26.61 30.10
N ARG A 457 -15.71 27.15 29.24
CA ARG A 457 -14.29 27.35 29.55
C ARG A 457 -14.17 28.38 30.67
N ASP A 458 -14.09 27.92 31.91
CA ASP A 458 -13.56 28.74 33.00
C ASP A 458 -12.04 28.78 32.88
N ASN A 459 -11.54 29.93 32.42
CA ASN A 459 -10.13 30.29 32.47
C ASN A 459 -9.73 30.49 33.94
N ASN A 460 -9.25 29.43 34.63
CA ASN A 460 -8.21 29.57 35.66
C ASN A 460 -7.68 28.22 36.18
N ARG A 461 -6.34 28.16 36.27
CA ARG A 461 -5.45 27.21 36.98
C ARG A 461 -4.93 25.97 36.24
N SER A 462 -3.77 26.22 35.65
CA SER A 462 -2.53 25.42 35.66
C SER A 462 -2.44 24.22 36.62
N ASN A 463 -1.84 23.15 36.08
CA ASN A 463 -1.23 21.97 36.70
C ASN A 463 -2.16 20.83 37.10
N LEU A 464 -2.28 19.81 36.24
CA LEU A 464 -2.19 18.39 36.60
C LEU A 464 -2.01 17.52 35.33
N LYS A 465 -1.43 16.34 35.55
CA LYS A 465 -0.61 15.54 34.63
C LYS A 465 -1.43 14.68 33.65
N ARG A 466 -0.74 14.19 32.61
CA ARG A 466 -1.15 13.07 31.72
C ARG A 466 -1.59 11.84 32.54
N GLN A 467 -2.90 11.67 32.69
CA GLN A 467 -3.67 10.43 32.91
C GLN A 467 -5.04 10.88 33.41
N ASP A 468 -6.07 10.77 32.56
CA ASP A 468 -7.50 10.65 32.91
C ASP A 468 -8.32 10.87 31.62
N TYR A 469 -8.53 9.78 30.86
CA TYR A 469 -9.69 9.68 29.98
C TYR A 469 -10.86 9.16 30.85
N ALA A 470 -11.45 10.06 31.65
CA ALA A 470 -12.67 9.81 32.42
C ALA A 470 -13.86 10.28 31.57
N GLU A 471 -14.71 9.35 31.13
CA GLU A 471 -16.03 9.12 31.73
C GLU A 471 -16.95 10.35 31.67
N ASP A 472 -17.58 10.59 30.52
CA ASP A 472 -18.84 11.34 30.51
C ASP A 472 -19.96 10.40 30.95
N LYS A 473 -20.26 10.48 32.25
CA LYS A 473 -21.47 9.94 32.86
C LYS A 473 -22.69 10.58 32.20
N ILE A 474 -23.34 9.84 31.31
CA ILE A 474 -24.77 9.99 31.10
C ILE A 474 -25.42 9.69 32.44
N GLY A 475 -26.14 10.67 32.98
CA GLY A 475 -26.82 10.60 34.27
C GLY A 475 -27.63 9.31 34.41
N THR A 476 -27.45 8.69 35.57
CA THR A 476 -28.16 7.52 36.09
C THR A 476 -29.67 7.54 35.80
N GLU A 477 -30.13 6.40 35.27
CA GLU A 477 -31.51 5.88 35.11
C GLU A 477 -32.36 6.44 33.93
N PRO A 478 -32.99 5.54 33.16
CA PRO A 478 -34.06 4.68 33.66
C PRO A 478 -33.64 3.22 33.76
N ASN A 479 -33.97 2.60 34.91
CA ASN A 479 -34.07 1.14 35.03
C ASN A 479 -35.07 0.59 34.00
N THR A 480 -34.61 0.26 32.81
CA THR A 480 -35.24 -0.75 31.97
C THR A 480 -34.37 -1.99 32.03
N HIS A 481 -34.99 -3.10 32.41
CA HIS A 481 -34.39 -4.43 32.44
C HIS A 481 -33.86 -4.81 31.04
N LEU A 482 -32.62 -4.41 30.73
CA LEU A 482 -31.85 -4.89 29.59
C LEU A 482 -31.00 -6.06 30.10
N GLY A 483 -31.18 -7.24 29.51
CA GLY A 483 -30.52 -8.47 29.92
C GLY A 483 -29.02 -8.38 29.69
N LYS A 484 -28.29 -8.00 30.74
CA LYS A 484 -26.86 -7.66 30.70
C LYS A 484 -25.99 -8.73 30.05
N ASP A 485 -26.31 -10.01 30.19
CA ASP A 485 -25.42 -11.07 29.72
C ASP A 485 -25.47 -11.28 28.19
N ASN A 486 -26.62 -11.07 27.54
CA ASN A 486 -26.79 -11.39 26.12
C ASN A 486 -26.40 -10.21 25.20
N GLU A 487 -26.40 -8.99 25.73
CA GLU A 487 -25.97 -7.77 25.00
C GLU A 487 -24.45 -7.56 25.09
N ILE A 488 -23.82 -7.91 26.22
CA ILE A 488 -22.36 -7.91 26.38
C ILE A 488 -21.69 -8.93 25.44
N LEU A 489 -22.25 -10.15 25.31
CA LEU A 489 -21.75 -11.15 24.36
C LEU A 489 -21.82 -10.65 22.91
N GLN A 490 -22.89 -9.93 22.54
CA GLN A 490 -23.03 -9.40 21.18
C GLN A 490 -22.11 -8.20 20.93
N MET A 491 -21.83 -7.36 21.93
CA MET A 491 -20.79 -6.33 21.84
C MET A 491 -19.40 -6.95 21.69
N ALA A 492 -19.12 -8.08 22.36
CA ALA A 492 -17.88 -8.82 22.18
C ALA A 492 -17.73 -9.37 20.75
N ASP A 493 -18.79 -9.93 20.15
CA ASP A 493 -18.78 -10.37 18.75
C ASP A 493 -18.50 -9.21 17.77
N VAL A 494 -19.02 -8.02 18.07
CA VAL A 494 -18.76 -6.80 17.27
C VAL A 494 -17.33 -6.31 17.46
N LEU A 495 -16.79 -6.36 18.68
CA LEU A 495 -15.39 -6.03 18.96
C LEU A 495 -14.44 -7.00 18.25
N GLN A 496 -14.76 -8.30 18.22
CA GLN A 496 -14.02 -9.29 17.45
C GLN A 496 -14.04 -8.97 15.95
N TYR A 497 -15.20 -8.59 15.39
CA TYR A 497 -15.29 -8.14 13.99
C TYR A 497 -14.42 -6.89 13.72
N LEU A 498 -14.31 -5.98 14.69
CA LEU A 498 -13.49 -4.77 14.59
C LEU A 498 -11.99 -5.10 14.65
N GLU A 499 -11.57 -5.99 15.55
CA GLU A 499 -10.20 -6.48 15.68
C GLU A 499 -9.73 -7.19 14.40
N GLU A 500 -10.57 -8.06 13.81
CA GLU A 500 -10.27 -8.74 12.55
C GLU A 500 -10.05 -7.77 11.37
N LEU A 501 -10.79 -6.66 11.33
CA LEU A 501 -10.60 -5.61 10.33
C LEU A 501 -9.34 -4.76 10.60
N GLU A 502 -8.98 -4.53 11.87
CA GLU A 502 -7.74 -3.85 12.26
C GLU A 502 -6.49 -4.69 11.97
N GLU A 503 -6.54 -6.00 12.18
CA GLU A 503 -5.47 -6.91 11.75
C GLU A 503 -5.31 -6.92 10.23
N ALA A 504 -6.40 -6.76 9.48
CA ALA A 504 -6.37 -6.62 8.03
C ALA A 504 -5.81 -5.25 7.58
N GLU A 505 -6.02 -4.18 8.35
CA GLU A 505 -5.41 -2.86 8.14
C GLU A 505 -3.89 -2.86 8.42
N GLN A 506 -3.46 -3.60 9.44
CA GLN A 506 -2.04 -3.78 9.77
C GLN A 506 -1.25 -4.59 8.73
N ARG A 507 -1.91 -5.27 7.77
CA ARG A 507 -1.29 -5.99 6.64
C ARG A 507 -0.66 -5.08 5.56
N SER A 508 -0.35 -3.83 5.90
CA SER A 508 0.55 -2.94 5.14
C SER A 508 2.02 -2.96 5.65
N ASP A 509 2.38 -4.01 6.41
CA ASP A 509 3.68 -4.66 6.75
C ASP A 509 5.02 -3.88 6.79
N LEU A 510 5.61 -3.80 7.99
CA LEU A 510 7.03 -3.44 8.28
C LEU A 510 8.02 -4.63 8.23
N ALA A 511 7.55 -5.88 8.19
CA ALA A 511 8.42 -7.06 8.18
C ALA A 511 9.35 -7.13 6.95
N PRO A 512 8.89 -6.83 5.70
CA PRO A 512 9.79 -6.70 4.55
C PRO A 512 10.87 -5.64 4.75
N THR A 513 10.56 -4.58 5.52
CA THR A 513 11.54 -3.55 5.86
C THR A 513 12.62 -4.08 6.79
N PHE A 514 12.28 -4.90 7.78
CA PHE A 514 13.28 -5.55 8.65
C PHE A 514 14.11 -6.59 7.90
N LEU A 515 13.51 -7.37 7.00
CA LEU A 515 14.24 -8.29 6.12
C LEU A 515 15.25 -7.53 5.24
N ASN A 516 14.81 -6.46 4.58
CA ASN A 516 15.69 -5.62 3.75
C ASN A 516 16.80 -4.92 4.56
N GLN A 517 16.59 -4.70 5.86
CA GLN A 517 17.60 -4.12 6.76
C GLN A 517 18.53 -5.17 7.39
N GLY A 518 18.36 -6.46 7.09
CA GLY A 518 19.13 -7.54 7.71
C GLY A 518 18.77 -7.82 9.18
N ARG A 519 17.62 -7.31 9.65
CA ARG A 519 17.12 -7.48 11.02
C ARG A 519 16.20 -8.71 11.11
N TRP A 520 16.77 -9.88 10.82
CA TRP A 520 16.01 -11.12 10.64
C TRP A 520 15.28 -11.60 11.90
N ARG A 521 15.83 -11.37 13.10
CA ARG A 521 15.17 -11.76 14.37
C ARG A 521 13.94 -10.92 14.66
N ASP A 522 14.00 -9.61 14.40
CA ASP A 522 12.85 -8.72 14.59
C ASP A 522 11.75 -9.04 13.58
N ALA A 523 12.14 -9.41 12.35
CA ALA A 523 11.20 -9.90 11.33
C ALA A 523 10.55 -11.23 11.77
N GLU A 524 11.34 -12.19 12.26
CA GLU A 524 10.86 -13.48 12.76
C GLU A 524 9.88 -13.32 13.92
N GLU A 525 10.25 -12.56 14.97
CA GLU A 525 9.38 -12.35 16.12
C GLU A 525 8.03 -11.77 15.70
N ARG A 526 8.03 -10.82 14.76
CA ARG A 526 6.79 -10.22 14.26
C ARG A 526 5.95 -11.18 13.41
N GLU A 527 6.58 -11.97 12.55
CA GLU A 527 5.90 -12.97 11.73
C GLU A 527 5.34 -14.12 12.57
N VAL A 528 6.06 -14.56 13.62
CA VAL A 528 5.58 -15.57 14.58
C VAL A 528 4.37 -15.05 15.36
N GLN A 529 4.43 -13.85 15.93
CA GLN A 529 3.29 -13.24 16.63
C GLN A 529 2.06 -13.14 15.72
N MET A 530 2.27 -12.75 14.45
CA MET A 530 1.19 -12.65 13.46
C MET A 530 0.62 -14.01 13.08
N LEU A 531 1.48 -15.03 12.92
CA LEU A 531 1.05 -16.39 12.66
C LEU A 531 0.23 -16.95 13.83
N GLU A 532 0.68 -16.78 15.06
CA GLU A 532 -0.03 -17.24 16.27
C GLU A 532 -1.40 -16.56 16.44
N ALA A 533 -1.51 -15.27 16.13
CA ALA A 533 -2.80 -14.58 16.13
C ALA A 533 -3.74 -15.16 15.07
N ARG A 534 -3.25 -15.33 13.82
CA ARG A 534 -4.06 -15.89 12.72
C ARG A 534 -4.45 -17.34 12.95
N MET A 535 -3.58 -18.17 13.51
CA MET A 535 -3.92 -19.55 13.86
C MET A 535 -5.02 -19.60 14.92
N ARG A 536 -5.00 -18.70 15.91
CA ARG A 536 -6.06 -18.60 16.93
C ARG A 536 -7.40 -18.14 16.38
N VAL A 537 -7.40 -17.17 15.46
CA VAL A 537 -8.63 -16.51 14.97
C VAL A 537 -9.22 -17.22 13.75
N LEU A 538 -8.38 -17.60 12.78
CA LEU A 538 -8.79 -18.08 11.46
C LEU A 538 -8.65 -19.59 11.28
N GLY A 539 -7.92 -20.26 12.19
CA GLY A 539 -7.51 -21.65 12.04
C GLY A 539 -6.25 -21.82 11.19
N ASP A 540 -5.74 -23.04 11.18
CA ASP A 540 -4.51 -23.49 10.51
C ASP A 540 -4.65 -23.55 8.97
N GLU A 541 -5.82 -23.94 8.46
CA GLU A 541 -6.05 -24.15 7.03
C GLU A 541 -6.41 -22.87 6.24
N HIS A 542 -6.60 -21.74 6.93
CA HIS A 542 -7.08 -20.53 6.29
C HIS A 542 -6.01 -19.90 5.36
N PRO A 543 -6.34 -19.43 4.14
CA PRO A 543 -5.34 -18.92 3.17
C PRO A 543 -4.43 -17.81 3.70
N SER A 544 -4.94 -16.94 4.58
CA SER A 544 -4.12 -15.91 5.22
C SER A 544 -3.18 -16.47 6.30
N THR A 545 -3.52 -17.56 6.96
CA THR A 545 -2.64 -18.26 7.90
C THR A 545 -1.50 -18.91 7.11
N LEU A 546 -1.84 -19.62 6.02
CA LEU A 546 -0.87 -20.23 5.10
C LEU A 546 0.08 -19.19 4.46
N ALA A 547 -0.44 -18.01 4.11
CA ALA A 547 0.40 -16.91 3.62
C ALA A 547 1.39 -16.39 4.68
N SER A 548 0.99 -16.37 5.97
CA SER A 548 1.91 -16.03 7.07
C SER A 548 2.95 -17.12 7.31
N MET A 549 2.55 -18.39 7.22
CA MET A 549 3.48 -19.53 7.28
C MET A 549 4.55 -19.43 6.18
N ASN A 550 4.15 -19.12 4.94
CA ASN A 550 5.10 -18.90 3.85
C ASN A 550 6.07 -17.74 4.12
N LYS A 551 5.61 -16.61 4.68
CA LYS A 551 6.49 -15.49 5.04
C LYS A 551 7.48 -15.87 6.14
N LEU A 552 7.03 -16.62 7.14
CA LEU A 552 7.89 -17.14 8.20
C LEU A 552 8.94 -18.10 7.62
N ALA A 553 8.56 -18.99 6.71
CA ALA A 553 9.49 -19.89 6.05
C ALA A 553 10.54 -19.15 5.21
N LEU A 554 10.14 -18.13 4.45
CA LEU A 554 11.09 -17.24 3.73
C LEU A 554 12.06 -16.55 4.70
N THR A 555 11.59 -16.16 5.88
CA THR A 555 12.43 -15.56 6.93
C THR A 555 13.45 -16.59 7.45
N TYR A 556 13.01 -17.82 7.76
CA TYR A 556 13.92 -18.89 8.13
C TYR A 556 14.93 -19.22 7.03
N SER A 557 14.50 -19.23 5.77
CA SER A 557 15.39 -19.46 4.62
C SER A 557 16.45 -18.37 4.50
N SER A 558 16.06 -17.11 4.70
CA SER A 558 16.98 -15.96 4.72
C SER A 558 17.98 -15.98 5.87
N GLN A 559 17.63 -16.63 7.00
CA GLN A 559 18.52 -16.87 8.13
C GLN A 559 19.44 -18.11 7.94
N GLY A 560 19.31 -18.83 6.82
CA GLY A 560 20.02 -20.09 6.59
C GLY A 560 19.45 -21.28 7.36
N TRP A 561 18.28 -21.15 7.99
CA TRP A 561 17.58 -22.24 8.67
C TRP A 561 16.67 -23.03 7.72
N TRP A 562 17.26 -23.51 6.62
CA TRP A 562 16.50 -24.14 5.52
C TRP A 562 15.69 -25.37 5.94
N LYS A 563 16.10 -26.11 6.97
CA LYS A 563 15.30 -27.24 7.50
C LYS A 563 14.01 -26.78 8.18
N LYS A 564 14.05 -25.70 8.97
CA LYS A 564 12.84 -25.12 9.57
C LYS A 564 11.93 -24.51 8.50
N ALA A 565 12.52 -23.88 7.48
CA ALA A 565 11.79 -23.37 6.33
C ALA A 565 11.05 -24.51 5.60
N GLU A 566 11.76 -25.61 5.31
CA GLU A 566 11.19 -26.81 4.68
C GLU A 566 10.03 -27.40 5.49
N GLU A 567 10.17 -27.58 6.81
CA GLU A 567 9.11 -28.12 7.66
C GLU A 567 7.80 -27.31 7.53
N VAL A 568 7.91 -25.98 7.52
CA VAL A 568 6.77 -25.09 7.36
C VAL A 568 6.24 -25.11 5.92
N GLU A 569 7.12 -25.06 4.92
CA GLU A 569 6.74 -25.05 3.50
C GLU A 569 6.08 -26.35 3.04
N VAL A 570 6.54 -27.51 3.53
CA VAL A 570 5.88 -28.80 3.27
C VAL A 570 4.46 -28.80 3.80
N GLN A 571 4.25 -28.34 5.05
CA GLN A 571 2.92 -28.22 5.64
C GLN A 571 2.02 -27.27 4.84
N VAL A 572 2.57 -26.13 4.39
CA VAL A 572 1.82 -25.18 3.56
C VAL A 572 1.45 -25.81 2.23
N VAL A 573 2.38 -26.45 1.53
CA VAL A 573 2.12 -27.11 0.24
C VAL A 573 1.07 -28.20 0.36
N GLU A 574 1.16 -29.08 1.38
CA GLU A 574 0.17 -30.13 1.63
C GLU A 574 -1.22 -29.54 1.90
N THR A 575 -1.28 -28.49 2.73
CA THR A 575 -2.55 -27.84 3.10
C THR A 575 -3.14 -27.08 1.91
N THR A 576 -2.35 -26.32 1.15
CA THR A 576 -2.82 -25.61 -0.05
C THR A 576 -3.29 -26.59 -1.13
N LYS A 577 -2.60 -27.73 -1.32
CA LYS A 577 -3.03 -28.79 -2.24
C LYS A 577 -4.39 -29.36 -1.83
N ARG A 578 -4.58 -29.63 -0.53
CA ARG A 578 -5.84 -30.17 0.01
C ARG A 578 -7.01 -29.18 -0.05
N VAL A 579 -6.77 -27.91 0.28
CA VAL A 579 -7.82 -26.89 0.44
C VAL A 579 -8.13 -26.16 -0.88
N LEU A 580 -7.10 -25.79 -1.64
CA LEU A 580 -7.23 -24.95 -2.85
C LEU A 580 -7.09 -25.77 -4.15
N GLY A 581 -6.54 -26.99 -4.07
CA GLY A 581 -6.23 -27.82 -5.22
C GLY A 581 -4.82 -27.61 -5.77
N ASN A 582 -4.39 -28.52 -6.63
CA ASN A 582 -3.01 -28.58 -7.17
C ASN A 582 -2.68 -27.45 -8.16
N GLU A 583 -3.68 -26.91 -8.85
CA GLU A 583 -3.49 -25.90 -9.91
C GLU A 583 -3.68 -24.46 -9.42
N HIS A 584 -4.04 -24.27 -8.15
CA HIS A 584 -4.30 -22.94 -7.63
C HIS A 584 -2.99 -22.14 -7.54
N PRO A 585 -2.97 -20.84 -7.94
CA PRO A 585 -1.75 -20.03 -7.93
C PRO A 585 -0.97 -20.05 -6.61
N ASN A 586 -1.66 -19.94 -5.46
CA ASN A 586 -1.01 -20.02 -4.15
C ASN A 586 -0.33 -21.38 -3.89
N THR A 587 -0.90 -22.48 -4.37
CA THR A 587 -0.29 -23.82 -4.27
C THR A 587 0.99 -23.86 -5.10
N LEU A 588 0.94 -23.35 -6.33
CA LEU A 588 2.10 -23.28 -7.23
C LEU A 588 3.20 -22.37 -6.66
N THR A 589 2.85 -21.22 -6.08
CA THR A 589 3.81 -20.35 -5.38
C THR A 589 4.45 -21.06 -4.19
N SER A 590 3.68 -21.76 -3.34
CA SER A 590 4.25 -22.52 -2.21
C SER A 590 5.17 -23.65 -2.66
N MET A 591 4.83 -24.34 -3.77
CA MET A 591 5.69 -25.37 -4.35
C MET A 591 7.00 -24.77 -4.89
N GLY A 592 6.93 -23.60 -5.53
CA GLY A 592 8.11 -22.88 -5.99
C GLY A 592 9.03 -22.42 -4.85
N ASN A 593 8.46 -21.94 -3.73
CA ASN A 593 9.23 -21.59 -2.54
C ASN A 593 9.93 -22.81 -1.94
N LEU A 594 9.21 -23.93 -1.80
CA LEU A 594 9.78 -25.19 -1.32
C LEU A 594 10.92 -25.69 -2.23
N ALA A 595 10.76 -25.57 -3.55
CA ALA A 595 11.82 -25.91 -4.49
C ALA A 595 13.06 -25.02 -4.34
N SER A 596 12.87 -23.71 -4.10
CA SER A 596 13.96 -22.79 -3.80
C SER A 596 14.70 -23.16 -2.50
N THR A 597 13.96 -23.58 -1.47
CA THR A 597 14.54 -24.09 -0.22
C THR A 597 15.32 -25.38 -0.46
N TYR A 598 14.80 -26.34 -1.22
CA TYR A 598 15.56 -27.54 -1.63
C TYR A 598 16.82 -27.18 -2.41
N SER A 599 16.75 -26.21 -3.31
CA SER A 599 17.91 -25.75 -4.07
C SER A 599 18.98 -25.15 -3.16
N SER A 600 18.58 -24.37 -2.15
CA SER A 600 19.46 -23.79 -1.14
C SER A 600 20.11 -24.85 -0.24
N GLN A 601 19.42 -25.96 0.03
CA GLN A 601 19.98 -27.13 0.72
C GLN A 601 20.91 -28.00 -0.15
N GLY A 602 21.07 -27.68 -1.44
CA GLY A 602 21.81 -28.50 -2.40
C GLY A 602 21.06 -29.74 -2.90
N ARG A 603 19.76 -29.86 -2.61
CA ARG A 603 18.87 -30.95 -3.05
C ARG A 603 18.25 -30.63 -4.42
N TRP A 604 19.10 -30.38 -5.42
CA TRP A 604 18.67 -29.85 -6.72
C TRP A 604 17.76 -30.78 -7.53
N ARG A 605 17.78 -32.10 -7.30
CA ARG A 605 16.86 -33.04 -7.98
C ARG A 605 15.42 -32.87 -7.50
N GLU A 606 15.22 -32.71 -6.19
CA GLU A 606 13.89 -32.50 -5.62
C GLU A 606 13.35 -31.11 -5.96
N ALA A 607 14.24 -30.11 -6.03
CA ALA A 607 13.91 -28.79 -6.55
C ALA A 607 13.43 -28.86 -8.01
N GLU A 608 14.18 -29.57 -8.88
CA GLU A 608 13.82 -29.78 -10.29
C GLU A 608 12.46 -30.47 -10.44
N GLU A 609 12.21 -31.57 -9.70
CA GLU A 609 10.94 -32.29 -9.78
C GLU A 609 9.73 -31.38 -9.47
N LEU A 610 9.85 -30.52 -8.46
CA LEU A 610 8.82 -29.55 -8.12
C LEU A 610 8.73 -28.41 -9.14
N GLU A 611 9.85 -27.86 -9.60
CA GLU A 611 9.88 -26.75 -10.56
C GLU A 611 9.36 -27.15 -11.94
N VAL A 612 9.64 -28.37 -12.40
CA VAL A 612 9.05 -28.92 -13.62
C VAL A 612 7.53 -29.03 -13.49
N GLN A 613 7.03 -29.56 -12.37
CA GLN A 613 5.58 -29.65 -12.11
C GLN A 613 4.92 -28.26 -12.09
N VAL A 614 5.55 -27.28 -11.41
CA VAL A 614 5.05 -25.91 -11.36
C VAL A 614 5.03 -25.31 -12.75
N MET A 615 6.13 -25.41 -13.50
CA MET A 615 6.27 -24.85 -14.84
C MET A 615 5.26 -25.44 -15.83
N GLU A 616 5.12 -26.77 -15.87
CA GLU A 616 4.14 -27.42 -16.74
C GLU A 616 2.70 -27.02 -16.39
N THR A 617 2.40 -26.91 -15.09
CA THR A 617 1.06 -26.52 -14.63
C THR A 617 0.76 -25.05 -14.93
N THR A 618 1.69 -24.12 -14.65
CA THR A 618 1.52 -22.69 -14.99
C THR A 618 1.41 -22.51 -16.49
N LYS A 619 2.21 -23.24 -17.27
CA LYS A 619 2.17 -23.20 -18.74
C LYS A 619 0.81 -23.67 -19.27
N ARG A 620 0.26 -24.76 -18.72
CA ARG A 620 -1.07 -25.28 -19.09
C ARG A 620 -2.21 -24.34 -18.70
N VAL A 621 -2.16 -23.76 -17.49
CA VAL A 621 -3.28 -23.00 -16.90
C VAL A 621 -3.27 -21.53 -17.33
N LEU A 622 -2.09 -20.90 -17.39
CA LEU A 622 -1.91 -19.46 -17.61
C LEU A 622 -1.37 -19.14 -19.02
N GLY A 623 -0.75 -20.12 -19.68
CA GLY A 623 -0.11 -19.98 -20.99
C GLY A 623 1.38 -19.66 -20.92
N ASP A 624 2.04 -19.77 -22.07
CA ASP A 624 3.50 -19.64 -22.24
C ASP A 624 4.02 -18.22 -22.01
N GLU A 625 3.19 -17.20 -22.23
CA GLU A 625 3.57 -15.78 -22.13
C GLU A 625 3.27 -15.16 -20.76
N HIS A 626 2.62 -15.91 -19.86
CA HIS A 626 2.25 -15.40 -18.54
C HIS A 626 3.48 -15.23 -17.63
N LEU A 627 3.52 -14.15 -16.84
CA LEU A 627 4.65 -13.82 -15.96
C LEU A 627 5.01 -14.92 -14.96
N ASP A 628 4.01 -15.57 -14.36
CA ASP A 628 4.24 -16.69 -13.43
C ASP A 628 4.88 -17.90 -14.14
N THR A 629 4.47 -18.18 -15.39
CA THR A 629 5.10 -19.23 -16.22
C THR A 629 6.56 -18.87 -16.49
N LEU A 630 6.84 -17.63 -16.90
CA LEU A 630 8.20 -17.16 -17.17
C LEU A 630 9.08 -17.19 -15.90
N THR A 631 8.51 -16.88 -14.74
CA THR A 631 9.19 -16.95 -13.44
C THR A 631 9.52 -18.40 -13.09
N SER A 632 8.58 -19.33 -13.25
CA SER A 632 8.83 -20.76 -13.00
C SER A 632 9.90 -21.35 -13.93
N MET A 633 9.91 -20.96 -15.21
CA MET A 633 10.95 -21.34 -16.17
C MET A 633 12.32 -20.78 -15.78
N GLY A 634 12.37 -19.54 -15.31
CA GLY A 634 13.60 -18.93 -14.81
C GLY A 634 14.16 -19.65 -13.59
N ASN A 635 13.31 -20.03 -12.62
CA ASN A 635 13.73 -20.79 -11.45
C ASN A 635 14.27 -22.18 -11.84
N LEU A 636 13.56 -22.88 -12.74
CA LEU A 636 14.03 -24.17 -13.27
C LEU A 636 15.39 -24.05 -13.98
N ALA A 637 15.61 -22.98 -14.74
CA ALA A 637 16.88 -22.72 -15.39
C ALA A 637 18.02 -22.47 -14.37
N LEU A 638 17.75 -21.77 -13.27
CA LEU A 638 18.71 -21.61 -12.18
C LEU A 638 19.06 -22.94 -11.51
N THR A 639 18.09 -23.84 -11.34
CA THR A 639 18.31 -25.20 -10.83
C THR A 639 19.15 -26.02 -11.80
N TYR A 640 18.85 -26.03 -13.10
CA TYR A 640 19.71 -26.64 -14.12
C TYR A 640 21.12 -26.06 -14.11
N SER A 641 21.24 -24.75 -13.94
CA SER A 641 22.53 -24.07 -13.85
C SER A 641 23.35 -24.50 -12.63
N SER A 642 22.68 -24.79 -11.52
CA SER A 642 23.28 -25.30 -10.28
C SER A 642 23.68 -26.77 -10.41
N GLN A 643 22.93 -27.58 -11.16
CA GLN A 643 23.27 -28.96 -11.52
C GLN A 643 24.39 -29.08 -12.58
N GLY A 644 24.92 -27.97 -13.09
CA GLY A 644 25.91 -27.99 -14.18
C GLY A 644 25.33 -28.29 -15.57
N ARG A 645 24.01 -28.31 -15.72
CA ARG A 645 23.28 -28.53 -16.99
C ARG A 645 23.07 -27.19 -17.71
N TRP A 646 24.17 -26.50 -18.01
CA TRP A 646 24.12 -25.11 -18.49
C TRP A 646 23.49 -24.93 -19.88
N ARG A 647 23.45 -25.97 -20.72
CA ARG A 647 22.77 -25.90 -22.03
C ARG A 647 21.25 -25.84 -21.87
N GLU A 648 20.71 -26.68 -21.00
CA GLU A 648 19.26 -26.69 -20.71
C GLU A 648 18.83 -25.42 -19.97
N ALA A 649 19.70 -24.89 -19.09
CA ALA A 649 19.50 -23.57 -18.49
C ALA A 649 19.45 -22.45 -19.56
N GLU A 650 20.40 -22.45 -20.49
CA GLU A 650 20.46 -21.47 -21.58
C GLU A 650 19.21 -21.53 -22.48
N GLU A 651 18.75 -22.73 -22.87
CA GLU A 651 17.56 -22.87 -23.72
C GLU A 651 16.33 -22.22 -23.07
N LEU A 652 16.10 -22.47 -21.78
CA LEU A 652 15.01 -21.86 -21.02
C LEU A 652 15.22 -20.34 -20.83
N GLU A 653 16.43 -19.90 -20.46
CA GLU A 653 16.73 -18.48 -20.23
C GLU A 653 16.62 -17.64 -21.50
N VAL A 654 17.02 -18.17 -22.66
CA VAL A 654 16.83 -17.53 -23.96
C VAL A 654 15.35 -17.39 -24.26
N GLN A 655 14.55 -18.44 -24.04
CA GLN A 655 13.10 -18.37 -24.24
C GLN A 655 12.46 -17.32 -23.33
N VAL A 656 12.79 -17.32 -22.03
CA VAL A 656 12.28 -16.34 -21.07
C VAL A 656 12.69 -14.92 -21.46
N MET A 657 13.94 -14.72 -21.88
CA MET A 657 14.44 -13.41 -22.28
C MET A 657 13.76 -12.87 -23.54
N VAL A 658 13.56 -13.72 -24.56
CA VAL A 658 12.84 -13.31 -25.78
C VAL A 658 11.40 -12.96 -25.44
N THR A 659 10.69 -13.82 -24.70
CA THR A 659 9.27 -13.59 -24.36
C THR A 659 9.07 -12.38 -23.45
N THR A 660 9.92 -12.18 -22.44
CA THR A 660 9.82 -11.00 -21.58
C THR A 660 10.11 -9.71 -22.34
N LYS A 661 11.07 -9.71 -23.28
CA LYS A 661 11.34 -8.57 -24.16
C LYS A 661 10.18 -8.26 -25.09
N THR A 662 9.52 -9.27 -25.66
CA THR A 662 8.38 -9.07 -26.57
C THR A 662 7.13 -8.60 -25.85
N VAL A 663 6.82 -9.19 -24.68
CA VAL A 663 5.57 -8.91 -23.93
C VAL A 663 5.67 -7.62 -23.11
N LEU A 664 6.80 -7.37 -22.44
CA LEU A 664 6.96 -6.27 -21.49
C LEU A 664 7.83 -5.12 -22.00
N GLY A 665 8.57 -5.35 -23.09
CA GLY A 665 9.56 -4.42 -23.62
C GLY A 665 10.96 -4.61 -23.04
N ASN A 666 11.96 -4.07 -23.76
CA ASN A 666 13.38 -4.28 -23.47
C ASN A 666 13.87 -3.61 -22.16
N GLU A 667 13.15 -2.61 -21.65
CA GLU A 667 13.53 -1.86 -20.46
C GLU A 667 12.84 -2.37 -19.19
N HIS A 668 11.92 -3.34 -19.30
CA HIS A 668 11.17 -3.83 -18.15
C HIS A 668 12.09 -4.60 -17.18
N PRO A 669 11.94 -4.43 -15.85
CA PRO A 669 12.78 -5.10 -14.85
C PRO A 669 12.92 -6.61 -15.07
N ASN A 670 11.83 -7.32 -15.34
CA ASN A 670 11.86 -8.77 -15.60
C ASN A 670 12.67 -9.15 -16.85
N ALA A 671 12.61 -8.33 -17.91
CA ALA A 671 13.43 -8.55 -19.11
C ALA A 671 14.92 -8.39 -18.79
N LEU A 672 15.26 -7.34 -18.03
CA LEU A 672 16.64 -7.10 -17.58
C LEU A 672 17.16 -8.20 -16.63
N THR A 673 16.31 -8.70 -15.74
CA THR A 673 16.66 -9.82 -14.84
C THR A 673 16.90 -11.11 -15.64
N SER A 674 16.06 -11.42 -16.63
CA SER A 674 16.27 -12.60 -17.49
C SER A 674 17.58 -12.53 -18.29
N MET A 675 17.95 -11.34 -18.78
CA MET A 675 19.22 -11.12 -19.47
C MET A 675 20.43 -11.30 -18.54
N ASN A 676 20.36 -10.81 -17.29
CA ASN A 676 21.41 -11.02 -16.30
C ASN A 676 21.58 -12.52 -15.96
N ASN A 677 20.49 -13.27 -15.83
CA ASN A 677 20.54 -14.71 -15.57
C ASN A 677 21.24 -15.44 -16.73
N LEU A 678 20.85 -15.13 -17.98
CA LEU A 678 21.52 -15.68 -19.17
C LEU A 678 23.01 -15.32 -19.21
N ALA A 679 23.37 -14.08 -18.89
CA ALA A 679 24.77 -13.66 -18.82
C ALA A 679 25.55 -14.46 -17.77
N SER A 680 24.93 -14.79 -16.63
CA SER A 680 25.52 -15.67 -15.61
C SER A 680 25.74 -17.09 -16.13
N THR A 681 24.78 -17.64 -16.88
CA THR A 681 24.91 -18.96 -17.52
C THR A 681 26.01 -18.97 -18.58
N TYR A 682 26.07 -17.97 -19.47
CA TYR A 682 27.20 -17.79 -20.40
C TYR A 682 28.54 -17.69 -19.68
N ARG A 683 28.57 -16.98 -18.56
CA ARG A 683 29.78 -16.87 -17.76
C ARG A 683 30.24 -18.22 -17.21
N LYS A 684 29.31 -19.05 -16.71
CA LYS A 684 29.59 -20.43 -16.25
C LYS A 684 30.03 -21.34 -17.40
N GLN A 685 29.49 -21.16 -18.60
CA GLN A 685 29.91 -21.90 -19.81
C GLN A 685 31.27 -21.46 -20.38
N GLY A 686 31.96 -20.47 -19.80
CA GLY A 686 33.21 -19.93 -20.36
C GLY A 686 33.01 -18.94 -21.52
N ARG A 687 31.76 -18.62 -21.87
CA ARG A 687 31.35 -17.69 -22.94
C ARG A 687 31.35 -16.24 -22.45
N TRP A 688 32.51 -15.77 -21.99
CA TRP A 688 32.60 -14.51 -21.25
C TRP A 688 32.35 -13.25 -22.08
N LYS A 689 32.57 -13.28 -23.40
CA LYS A 689 32.28 -12.15 -24.29
C LYS A 689 30.78 -11.91 -24.42
N GLU A 690 30.00 -12.98 -24.61
CA GLU A 690 28.54 -12.91 -24.70
C GLU A 690 27.94 -12.50 -23.35
N ALA A 691 28.52 -12.96 -22.24
CA ALA A 691 28.16 -12.49 -20.91
C ALA A 691 28.46 -10.99 -20.70
N GLU A 692 29.59 -10.49 -21.22
CA GLU A 692 29.96 -9.07 -21.15
C GLU A 692 28.97 -8.20 -21.94
N GLU A 693 28.66 -8.57 -23.19
CA GLU A 693 27.72 -7.84 -24.04
C GLU A 693 26.35 -7.66 -23.37
N LEU A 694 25.80 -8.76 -22.81
CA LEU A 694 24.54 -8.71 -22.08
C LEU A 694 24.65 -7.88 -20.79
N ASN A 695 25.70 -8.08 -19.98
CA ASN A 695 25.87 -7.34 -18.73
C ASN A 695 26.05 -5.84 -18.96
N VAL A 696 26.80 -5.43 -19.99
CA VAL A 696 26.95 -4.02 -20.37
C VAL A 696 25.59 -3.44 -20.78
N GLN A 697 24.85 -4.14 -21.65
CA GLN A 697 23.52 -3.69 -22.08
C GLN A 697 22.56 -3.50 -20.89
N VAL A 698 22.52 -4.46 -19.96
CA VAL A 698 21.66 -4.37 -18.76
C VAL A 698 22.11 -3.24 -17.84
N MET A 699 23.41 -3.13 -17.59
CA MET A 699 23.97 -2.07 -16.73
C MET A 699 23.66 -0.68 -17.29
N GLU A 700 23.90 -0.43 -18.57
CA GLU A 700 23.62 0.86 -19.20
C GLU A 700 22.12 1.18 -19.19
N THR A 701 21.27 0.19 -19.43
CA THR A 701 19.81 0.38 -19.39
C THR A 701 19.32 0.71 -17.97
N ARG A 702 19.76 -0.04 -16.95
CA ARG A 702 19.41 0.24 -15.54
C ARG A 702 19.97 1.58 -15.08
N LYS A 703 21.19 1.91 -15.49
CA LYS A 703 21.81 3.22 -15.23
C LYS A 703 20.98 4.36 -15.80
N ARG A 704 20.49 4.23 -17.05
CA ARG A 704 19.62 5.22 -17.70
C ARG A 704 18.25 5.35 -17.03
N VAL A 705 17.62 4.24 -16.67
CA VAL A 705 16.22 4.19 -16.19
C VAL A 705 16.11 4.46 -14.68
N LEU A 706 17.01 3.89 -13.89
CA LEU A 706 16.96 3.90 -12.42
C LEU A 706 18.02 4.81 -11.78
N GLY A 707 19.05 5.20 -12.53
CA GLY A 707 20.19 5.98 -12.05
C GLY A 707 21.36 5.11 -11.55
N ASP A 708 22.49 5.78 -11.34
CA ASP A 708 23.80 5.18 -11.01
C ASP A 708 23.83 4.52 -9.63
N GLU A 709 23.06 5.04 -8.67
CA GLU A 709 23.09 4.60 -7.27
C GLU A 709 22.00 3.57 -6.92
N HIS A 710 21.14 3.22 -7.87
CA HIS A 710 20.05 2.27 -7.61
C HIS A 710 20.61 0.86 -7.31
N PRO A 711 20.09 0.12 -6.31
CA PRO A 711 20.58 -1.22 -5.95
C PRO A 711 20.70 -2.18 -7.14
N GLU A 712 19.69 -2.23 -8.01
CA GLU A 712 19.71 -3.05 -9.24
C GLU A 712 20.79 -2.64 -10.25
N THR A 713 21.11 -1.34 -10.36
CA THR A 713 22.22 -0.86 -11.21
C THR A 713 23.55 -1.33 -10.64
N LEU A 714 23.72 -1.20 -9.32
CA LEU A 714 24.91 -1.66 -8.60
C LEU A 714 25.09 -3.18 -8.69
N SER A 715 24.01 -3.96 -8.64
CA SER A 715 24.03 -5.41 -8.85
C SER A 715 24.49 -5.77 -10.26
N SER A 716 24.02 -5.07 -11.29
CA SER A 716 24.50 -5.27 -12.67
C SER A 716 25.96 -4.89 -12.85
N MET A 717 26.43 -3.82 -12.21
CA MET A 717 27.85 -3.45 -12.20
C MET A 717 28.73 -4.52 -11.52
N ALA A 718 28.28 -5.10 -10.41
CA ALA A 718 28.98 -6.19 -9.75
C ALA A 718 29.05 -7.47 -10.61
N ASN A 719 27.96 -7.80 -11.31
CA ASN A 719 27.95 -8.93 -12.25
C ASN A 719 28.91 -8.71 -13.42
N LEU A 720 28.96 -7.49 -13.97
CA LEU A 720 29.92 -7.11 -15.01
C LEU A 720 31.37 -7.23 -14.50
N ALA A 721 31.64 -6.79 -13.27
CA ALA A 721 32.96 -6.94 -12.66
C ALA A 721 33.38 -8.41 -12.53
N SER A 722 32.46 -9.31 -12.14
CA SER A 722 32.73 -10.76 -12.11
C SER A 722 33.03 -11.33 -13.50
N THR A 723 32.37 -10.82 -14.55
CA THR A 723 32.70 -11.19 -15.93
C THR A 723 34.10 -10.72 -16.31
N PHE A 724 34.50 -9.47 -16.00
CA PHE A 724 35.87 -8.99 -16.22
C PHE A 724 36.89 -9.81 -15.46
N TRP A 725 36.60 -10.17 -14.21
CA TRP A 725 37.48 -11.02 -13.41
C TRP A 725 37.69 -12.39 -14.08
N ASN A 726 36.62 -13.05 -14.52
CA ASN A 726 36.71 -14.31 -15.25
C ASN A 726 37.53 -14.17 -16.56
N GLN A 727 37.43 -13.05 -17.27
CA GLN A 727 38.24 -12.74 -18.45
C GLN A 727 39.72 -12.40 -18.11
N GLY A 728 40.13 -12.45 -16.85
CA GLY A 728 41.49 -12.07 -16.42
C GLY A 728 41.75 -10.56 -16.39
N ARG A 729 40.71 -9.73 -16.64
CA ARG A 729 40.77 -8.27 -16.67
C ARG A 729 40.64 -7.68 -15.26
N SER A 730 41.56 -8.09 -14.38
CA SER A 730 41.47 -7.85 -12.93
C SER A 730 41.45 -6.37 -12.54
N ARG A 731 42.08 -5.47 -13.30
CA ARG A 731 42.06 -4.02 -13.02
C ARG A 731 40.71 -3.37 -13.30
N GLU A 732 40.00 -3.83 -14.33
CA GLU A 732 38.67 -3.32 -14.66
C GLU A 732 37.61 -3.87 -13.70
N ALA A 733 37.76 -5.14 -13.29
CA ALA A 733 36.97 -5.71 -12.21
C ALA A 733 37.14 -4.92 -10.91
N GLU A 734 38.39 -4.67 -10.47
CA GLU A 734 38.69 -3.89 -9.26
C GLU A 734 38.06 -2.48 -9.32
N LYS A 735 38.21 -1.77 -10.44
CA LYS A 735 37.66 -0.41 -10.57
C LYS A 735 36.14 -0.39 -10.36
N LEU A 736 35.42 -1.34 -10.96
CA LEU A 736 33.98 -1.45 -10.78
C LEU A 736 33.61 -1.90 -9.36
N GLU A 737 34.32 -2.89 -8.81
CA GLU A 737 34.07 -3.40 -7.46
C GLU A 737 34.27 -2.34 -6.38
N VAL A 738 35.33 -1.53 -6.47
CA VAL A 738 35.57 -0.39 -5.57
C VAL A 738 34.44 0.62 -5.67
N GLN A 739 34.05 1.01 -6.90
CA GLN A 739 32.96 1.96 -7.11
C GLN A 739 31.62 1.44 -6.51
N VAL A 740 31.29 0.17 -6.76
CA VAL A 740 30.07 -0.46 -6.23
C VAL A 740 30.11 -0.55 -4.71
N MET A 741 31.24 -0.98 -4.13
CA MET A 741 31.42 -1.11 -2.69
C MET A 741 31.27 0.24 -1.99
N GLU A 742 31.96 1.29 -2.46
CA GLU A 742 31.86 2.63 -1.88
C GLU A 742 30.45 3.21 -1.99
N THR A 743 29.77 2.99 -3.12
CA THR A 743 28.39 3.47 -3.32
C THR A 743 27.40 2.73 -2.42
N ARG A 744 27.47 1.40 -2.33
CA ARG A 744 26.64 0.60 -1.40
C ARG A 744 26.91 0.97 0.05
N LYS A 745 28.17 1.20 0.41
CA LYS A 745 28.57 1.66 1.74
C LYS A 745 27.93 3.00 2.11
N ARG A 746 27.84 3.93 1.14
CA ARG A 746 27.19 5.25 1.31
C ARG A 746 25.66 5.14 1.37
N VAL A 747 25.04 4.36 0.48
CA VAL A 747 23.58 4.33 0.28
C VAL A 747 22.87 3.35 1.21
N LEU A 748 23.43 2.16 1.40
CA LEU A 748 22.84 1.06 2.19
C LEU A 748 23.49 0.90 3.57
N GLY A 749 24.71 1.42 3.74
CA GLY A 749 25.49 1.30 4.97
C GLY A 749 26.47 0.12 4.98
N ASN A 750 27.31 0.08 6.01
CA ASN A 750 28.41 -0.89 6.14
C ASN A 750 27.94 -2.33 6.42
N GLU A 751 26.78 -2.48 7.05
CA GLU A 751 26.28 -3.77 7.55
C GLU A 751 25.30 -4.45 6.58
N HIS A 752 24.90 -3.75 5.51
CA HIS A 752 23.95 -4.29 4.55
C HIS A 752 24.52 -5.51 3.82
N PRO A 753 23.74 -6.59 3.63
CA PRO A 753 24.21 -7.82 2.97
C PRO A 753 24.92 -7.56 1.63
N ASP A 754 24.35 -6.73 0.77
CA ASP A 754 24.94 -6.37 -0.53
C ASP A 754 26.29 -5.64 -0.43
N THR A 755 26.49 -4.80 0.60
CA THR A 755 27.78 -4.15 0.84
C THR A 755 28.83 -5.18 1.22
N LEU A 756 28.47 -6.13 2.09
CA LEU A 756 29.35 -7.21 2.54
C LEU A 756 29.71 -8.18 1.40
N ILE A 757 28.78 -8.46 0.49
CA ILE A 757 29.04 -9.23 -0.73
C ILE A 757 30.07 -8.50 -1.61
N SER A 758 29.89 -7.20 -1.86
CA SER A 758 30.85 -6.41 -2.65
C SER A 758 32.24 -6.38 -2.05
N MET A 759 32.35 -6.24 -0.72
CA MET A 759 33.65 -6.28 -0.03
C MET A 759 34.34 -7.64 -0.16
N ASN A 760 33.58 -8.74 -0.06
CA ASN A 760 34.12 -10.09 -0.21
C ASN A 760 34.60 -10.38 -1.66
N ASN A 761 33.87 -9.88 -2.66
CA ASN A 761 34.30 -10.00 -4.06
C ASN A 761 35.59 -9.22 -4.30
N LEU A 762 35.67 -7.97 -3.80
CA LEU A 762 36.89 -7.16 -3.89
C LEU A 762 38.08 -7.82 -3.18
N ALA A 763 37.87 -8.43 -2.01
CA ALA A 763 38.92 -9.19 -1.32
C ALA A 763 39.40 -10.40 -2.14
N SER A 764 38.51 -11.03 -2.91
CA SER A 764 38.85 -12.14 -3.80
C SER A 764 39.68 -11.65 -5.00
N THR A 765 39.33 -10.48 -5.56
CA THR A 765 40.14 -9.79 -6.57
C THR A 765 41.53 -9.45 -6.03
N TYR A 766 41.64 -8.87 -4.83
CA TYR A 766 42.94 -8.60 -4.20
C TYR A 766 43.78 -9.85 -3.96
N ASN A 767 43.18 -10.96 -3.51
CA ASN A 767 43.88 -12.23 -3.41
C ASN A 767 44.48 -12.67 -4.76
N SER A 768 43.69 -12.57 -5.84
CA SER A 768 44.13 -12.96 -7.19
C SER A 768 45.23 -12.05 -7.76
N GLN A 769 45.32 -10.81 -7.28
CA GLN A 769 46.38 -9.85 -7.64
C GLN A 769 47.64 -9.97 -6.74
N GLY A 770 47.70 -10.94 -5.82
CA GLY A 770 48.81 -11.06 -4.87
C GLY A 770 48.79 -10.04 -3.72
N ARG A 771 47.73 -9.21 -3.62
CA ARG A 771 47.54 -8.16 -2.62
C ARG A 771 46.88 -8.73 -1.36
N TRP A 772 47.57 -9.69 -0.75
CA TRP A 772 46.97 -10.52 0.31
C TRP A 772 46.70 -9.78 1.62
N LYS A 773 47.40 -8.66 1.89
CA LYS A 773 47.15 -7.84 3.08
C LYS A 773 45.84 -7.08 2.97
N GLU A 774 45.59 -6.42 1.83
CA GLU A 774 44.32 -5.74 1.60
C GLU A 774 43.14 -6.73 1.55
N ALA A 775 43.37 -7.92 1.01
CA ALA A 775 42.38 -9.00 1.05
C ALA A 775 42.06 -9.45 2.48
N GLU A 776 43.07 -9.58 3.35
CA GLU A 776 42.90 -9.94 4.76
C GLU A 776 42.09 -8.88 5.51
N GLU A 777 42.42 -7.60 5.34
CA GLU A 777 41.71 -6.49 6.00
C GLU A 777 40.21 -6.51 5.68
N LEU A 778 39.86 -6.64 4.40
CA LEU A 778 38.46 -6.74 3.98
C LEU A 778 37.77 -8.01 4.48
N ASN A 779 38.43 -9.17 4.37
CA ASN A 779 37.86 -10.45 4.81
C ASN A 779 37.62 -10.49 6.32
N VAL A 780 38.53 -9.95 7.13
CA VAL A 780 38.36 -9.84 8.58
C VAL A 780 37.19 -8.92 8.90
N GLN A 781 37.10 -7.74 8.27
CA GLN A 781 36.00 -6.81 8.49
C GLN A 781 34.63 -7.43 8.13
N VAL A 782 34.53 -8.11 6.98
CA VAL A 782 33.30 -8.78 6.56
C VAL A 782 32.92 -9.92 7.52
N MET A 783 33.90 -10.74 7.90
CA MET A 783 33.69 -11.85 8.83
C MET A 783 33.19 -11.36 10.19
N GLU A 784 33.84 -10.35 10.79
CA GLU A 784 33.42 -9.79 12.07
C GLU A 784 32.02 -9.17 12.01
N THR A 785 31.71 -8.46 10.92
CA THR A 785 30.39 -7.84 10.73
C THR A 785 29.30 -8.90 10.58
N ARG A 786 29.50 -9.92 9.73
CA ARG A 786 28.56 -11.05 9.57
C ARG A 786 28.41 -11.85 10.85
N LYS A 787 29.51 -12.07 11.57
CA LYS A 787 29.50 -12.72 12.89
C LYS A 787 28.63 -11.97 13.90
N ARG A 788 28.71 -10.64 13.93
CA ARG A 788 27.88 -9.80 14.80
C ARG A 788 26.40 -9.78 14.40
N VAL A 789 26.12 -9.66 13.09
CA VAL A 789 24.75 -9.45 12.57
C VAL A 789 23.98 -10.77 12.40
N LEU A 790 24.62 -11.78 11.82
CA LEU A 790 24.01 -13.06 11.46
C LEU A 790 24.35 -14.19 12.45
N GLY A 791 25.43 -14.03 13.21
CA GLY A 791 25.96 -15.05 14.11
C GLY A 791 27.05 -15.92 13.47
N ASP A 792 27.74 -16.69 14.33
CA ASP A 792 28.91 -17.51 13.99
C ASP A 792 28.59 -18.65 13.02
N GLU A 793 27.37 -19.19 13.10
CA GLU A 793 26.97 -20.41 12.40
C GLU A 793 26.22 -20.16 11.08
N HIS A 794 25.97 -18.89 10.74
CA HIS A 794 25.26 -18.54 9.50
C HIS A 794 26.09 -18.93 8.26
N PRO A 795 25.47 -19.49 7.19
CA PRO A 795 26.17 -19.89 5.98
C PRO A 795 27.12 -18.82 5.41
N ASP A 796 26.67 -17.57 5.32
CA ASP A 796 27.49 -16.43 4.85
C ASP A 796 28.68 -16.09 5.77
N THR A 797 28.52 -16.24 7.09
CA THR A 797 29.63 -16.05 8.05
C THR A 797 30.69 -17.13 7.80
N LEU A 798 30.26 -18.38 7.65
CA LEU A 798 31.14 -19.52 7.37
C LEU A 798 31.83 -19.39 6.00
N SER A 799 31.14 -18.85 4.99
CA SER A 799 31.74 -18.52 3.68
C SER A 799 32.83 -17.47 3.80
N SER A 800 32.63 -16.45 4.63
CA SER A 800 33.63 -15.39 4.87
C SER A 800 34.86 -15.95 5.59
N MET A 801 34.65 -16.82 6.58
CA MET A 801 35.74 -17.53 7.27
C MET A 801 36.52 -18.46 6.33
N ALA A 802 35.84 -19.16 5.41
CA ALA A 802 36.50 -19.98 4.39
C ALA A 802 37.38 -19.14 3.45
N ASN A 803 36.89 -17.97 3.01
CA ASN A 803 37.66 -17.06 2.17
C ASN A 803 38.88 -16.49 2.90
N LEU A 804 38.73 -16.16 4.19
CA LEU A 804 39.84 -15.74 5.05
C LEU A 804 40.89 -16.85 5.22
N ALA A 805 40.47 -18.11 5.36
CA ALA A 805 41.38 -19.25 5.43
C ALA A 805 42.21 -19.39 4.12
N THR A 806 41.59 -19.17 2.97
CA THR A 806 42.28 -19.10 1.67
C THR A 806 43.28 -17.94 1.61
N THR A 807 42.93 -16.76 2.15
CA THR A 807 43.88 -15.63 2.26
C THR A 807 45.07 -15.96 3.15
N TYR A 808 44.85 -16.56 4.32
CA TYR A 808 45.96 -17.01 5.18
C TYR A 808 46.84 -18.04 4.48
N TRP A 809 46.25 -18.95 3.70
CA TRP A 809 47.00 -19.88 2.89
C TRP A 809 47.88 -19.16 1.86
N ASN A 810 47.32 -18.21 1.10
CA ASN A 810 48.07 -17.42 0.11
C ASN A 810 49.26 -16.67 0.72
N GLN A 811 49.12 -16.19 1.97
CA GLN A 811 50.19 -15.53 2.73
C GLN A 811 51.26 -16.51 3.27
N GLY A 812 51.12 -17.82 3.05
CA GLY A 812 52.00 -18.85 3.62
C GLY A 812 51.72 -19.18 5.09
N ARG A 813 50.62 -18.66 5.67
CA ARG A 813 50.21 -18.88 7.07
C ARG A 813 49.41 -20.18 7.20
N SER A 814 50.03 -21.31 6.85
CA SER A 814 49.33 -22.60 6.70
C SER A 814 48.64 -23.10 7.97
N ARG A 815 49.19 -22.82 9.16
CA ARG A 815 48.59 -23.24 10.45
C ARG A 815 47.29 -22.51 10.75
N GLU A 816 47.22 -21.22 10.43
CA GLU A 816 46.02 -20.41 10.66
C GLU A 816 44.93 -20.76 9.64
N ALA A 817 45.31 -20.98 8.38
CA ALA A 817 44.42 -21.49 7.34
C ALA A 817 43.82 -22.86 7.72
N GLU A 818 44.63 -23.79 8.21
CA GLU A 818 44.16 -25.11 8.66
C GLU A 818 43.21 -24.99 9.85
N LYS A 819 43.56 -24.23 10.89
CA LYS A 819 42.71 -24.04 12.08
C LYS A 819 41.34 -23.48 11.70
N LEU A 820 41.31 -22.44 10.87
CA LEU A 820 40.06 -21.81 10.44
C LEU A 820 39.26 -22.74 9.50
N GLY A 821 39.94 -23.42 8.58
CA GLY A 821 39.32 -24.39 7.65
C GLY A 821 38.68 -25.58 8.37
N VAL A 822 39.33 -26.13 9.40
CA VAL A 822 38.75 -27.20 10.25
C VAL A 822 37.51 -26.70 10.97
N HIS A 823 37.57 -25.51 11.59
CA HIS A 823 36.43 -24.94 12.29
C HIS A 823 35.22 -24.72 11.38
N VAL A 824 35.43 -24.17 10.18
CA VAL A 824 34.37 -23.99 9.17
C VAL A 824 33.79 -25.33 8.71
N MET A 825 34.65 -26.31 8.43
CA MET A 825 34.22 -27.64 8.00
C MET A 825 33.35 -28.33 9.06
N GLU A 826 33.80 -28.36 10.32
CA GLU A 826 33.03 -28.97 11.42
C GLU A 826 31.69 -28.27 11.65
N THR A 827 31.68 -26.93 11.57
CA THR A 827 30.45 -26.16 11.76
C THR A 827 29.47 -26.38 10.61
N ARG A 828 29.92 -26.34 9.35
CA ARG A 828 29.08 -26.65 8.17
C ARG A 828 28.56 -28.08 8.21
N LYS A 829 29.40 -29.03 8.62
CA LYS A 829 28.99 -30.43 8.79
C LYS A 829 27.83 -30.58 9.79
N ARG A 830 27.89 -29.86 10.91
CA ARG A 830 26.83 -29.87 11.93
C ARG A 830 25.55 -29.14 11.48
N VAL A 831 25.67 -27.98 10.84
CA VAL A 831 24.53 -27.09 10.51
C VAL A 831 23.87 -27.48 9.18
N LEU A 832 24.66 -27.73 8.14
CA LEU A 832 24.20 -28.01 6.78
C LEU A 832 24.16 -29.51 6.47
N GLY A 833 24.98 -30.31 7.16
CA GLY A 833 25.13 -31.74 6.92
C GLY A 833 26.32 -32.09 6.04
N ASP A 834 26.65 -33.39 6.00
CA ASP A 834 27.84 -33.95 5.34
C ASP A 834 27.78 -33.85 3.81
N GLU A 835 26.57 -33.87 3.24
CA GLU A 835 26.33 -33.96 1.80
C GLU A 835 26.12 -32.58 1.14
N HIS A 836 26.02 -31.52 1.94
CA HIS A 836 25.79 -30.17 1.42
C HIS A 836 26.97 -29.70 0.54
N PRO A 837 26.72 -29.06 -0.62
CA PRO A 837 27.77 -28.58 -1.52
C PRO A 837 28.87 -27.77 -0.81
N ASP A 838 28.49 -26.84 0.07
CA ASP A 838 29.45 -26.02 0.83
C ASP A 838 30.28 -26.80 1.85
N THR A 839 29.71 -27.83 2.48
CA THR A 839 30.46 -28.72 3.37
C THR A 839 31.51 -29.47 2.56
N LEU A 840 31.12 -30.02 1.42
CA LEU A 840 32.02 -30.75 0.51
C LEU A 840 33.12 -29.85 -0.06
N THR A 841 32.80 -28.59 -0.39
CA THR A 841 33.79 -27.57 -0.81
C THR A 841 34.77 -27.26 0.32
N SER A 842 34.30 -27.16 1.57
CA SER A 842 35.19 -26.92 2.72
C SER A 842 36.15 -28.09 2.96
N ILE A 843 35.67 -29.33 2.83
CA ILE A 843 36.50 -30.52 2.94
C ILE A 843 37.53 -30.57 1.81
N ALA A 844 37.14 -30.24 0.57
CA ALA A 844 38.05 -30.18 -0.58
C ALA A 844 39.13 -29.09 -0.41
N ASN A 845 38.76 -27.90 0.06
CA ASN A 845 39.72 -26.82 0.34
C ASN A 845 40.71 -27.23 1.44
N LEU A 846 40.22 -27.87 2.50
CA LEU A 846 41.08 -28.40 3.56
C LEU A 846 42.01 -29.51 3.06
N ALA A 847 41.53 -30.38 2.17
CA ALA A 847 42.36 -31.40 1.54
C ALA A 847 43.47 -30.78 0.67
N SER A 848 43.16 -29.70 -0.05
CA SER A 848 44.18 -28.93 -0.80
C SER A 848 45.24 -28.33 0.13
N ILE A 849 44.85 -27.82 1.31
CA ILE A 849 45.81 -27.35 2.34
C ILE A 849 46.72 -28.51 2.79
N PHE A 850 46.16 -29.69 3.10
CA PHE A 850 46.96 -30.86 3.49
C PHE A 850 47.89 -31.34 2.38
N SER A 851 47.39 -31.36 1.14
CA SER A 851 48.16 -31.67 -0.05
C SER A 851 49.38 -30.75 -0.08
N ASN A 852 49.18 -29.43 -0.12
CA ASN A 852 50.27 -28.45 -0.17
C ASN A 852 51.25 -28.50 1.03
N GLN A 853 50.83 -28.97 2.21
CA GLN A 853 51.70 -29.21 3.37
C GLN A 853 52.57 -30.50 3.24
N GLY A 854 52.41 -31.28 2.18
CA GLY A 854 53.06 -32.59 2.02
C GLY A 854 52.32 -33.75 2.67
N ARG A 855 51.13 -33.52 3.25
CA ARG A 855 50.30 -34.54 3.92
C ARG A 855 49.37 -35.23 2.93
N TRP A 856 49.96 -35.79 1.87
CA TRP A 856 49.22 -36.31 0.71
C TRP A 856 48.24 -37.44 1.03
N ARG A 857 48.51 -38.26 2.06
CA ARG A 857 47.59 -39.34 2.47
C ARG A 857 46.30 -38.80 3.07
N GLU A 858 46.41 -37.81 3.94
CA GLU A 858 45.27 -37.15 4.57
C GLU A 858 44.43 -36.35 3.57
N ALA A 859 45.09 -35.80 2.54
CA ALA A 859 44.44 -35.17 1.40
C ALA A 859 43.69 -36.21 0.56
N GLU A 860 44.34 -37.32 0.18
CA GLU A 860 43.74 -38.41 -0.61
C GLU A 860 42.48 -38.97 0.06
N GLU A 861 42.53 -39.27 1.37
CA GLU A 861 41.37 -39.79 2.11
C GLU A 861 40.15 -38.87 2.02
N ARG A 862 40.37 -37.55 2.19
CA ARG A 862 39.31 -36.54 2.15
C ARG A 862 38.82 -36.28 0.72
N GLU A 863 39.72 -36.22 -0.26
CA GLU A 863 39.38 -36.05 -1.67
C GLU A 863 38.56 -37.23 -2.20
N VAL A 864 38.90 -38.47 -1.80
CA VAL A 864 38.12 -39.67 -2.13
C VAL A 864 36.71 -39.58 -1.52
N GLN A 865 36.60 -39.21 -0.24
CA GLN A 865 35.31 -39.04 0.41
C GLN A 865 34.43 -38.00 -0.31
N VAL A 866 34.99 -36.82 -0.62
CA VAL A 866 34.27 -35.75 -1.33
C VAL A 866 33.87 -36.20 -2.74
N MET A 867 34.77 -36.84 -3.47
CA MET A 867 34.54 -37.28 -4.83
C MET A 867 33.43 -38.34 -4.92
N GLU A 868 33.43 -39.36 -4.05
CA GLU A 868 32.36 -40.36 -4.02
C GLU A 868 31.04 -39.77 -3.54
N THR A 869 31.05 -38.83 -2.58
CA THR A 869 29.83 -38.15 -2.13
C THR A 869 29.23 -37.29 -3.24
N ARG A 870 30.02 -36.44 -3.91
CA ARG A 870 29.57 -35.62 -5.05
C ARG A 870 29.10 -36.49 -6.22
N LYS A 871 29.77 -37.60 -6.49
CA LYS A 871 29.35 -38.54 -7.54
C LYS A 871 27.98 -39.18 -7.25
N ARG A 872 27.66 -39.46 -5.99
CA ARG A 872 26.35 -39.97 -5.56
C ARG A 872 25.27 -38.89 -5.63
N VAL A 873 25.53 -37.72 -5.06
CA VAL A 873 24.54 -36.63 -4.89
C VAL A 873 24.36 -35.84 -6.20
N LEU A 874 25.45 -35.36 -6.80
CA LEU A 874 25.43 -34.50 -7.99
C LEU A 874 25.50 -35.29 -9.30
N GLY A 875 26.07 -36.49 -9.25
CA GLY A 875 26.30 -37.33 -10.43
C GLY A 875 27.74 -37.28 -10.92
N ASN A 876 28.07 -38.21 -11.82
CA ASN A 876 29.43 -38.50 -12.28
C ASN A 876 30.00 -37.50 -13.29
N GLU A 877 29.16 -36.59 -13.79
CA GLU A 877 29.48 -35.63 -14.85
C GLU A 877 29.34 -34.18 -14.39
N HIS A 878 28.84 -33.95 -13.18
CA HIS A 878 28.73 -32.63 -12.60
C HIS A 878 30.10 -31.93 -12.55
N PRO A 879 30.21 -30.63 -12.89
CA PRO A 879 31.47 -29.88 -12.86
C PRO A 879 32.26 -30.05 -11.55
N ASP A 880 31.61 -29.92 -10.39
CA ASP A 880 32.26 -30.11 -9.08
C ASP A 880 32.75 -31.54 -8.81
N THR A 881 32.04 -32.56 -9.31
CA THR A 881 32.52 -33.94 -9.26
C THR A 881 33.78 -34.06 -10.09
N LEU A 882 33.79 -33.53 -11.31
CA LEU A 882 34.96 -33.54 -12.19
C LEU A 882 36.15 -32.76 -11.61
N THR A 883 35.90 -31.65 -10.92
CA THR A 883 36.93 -30.89 -10.17
C THR A 883 37.51 -31.72 -9.03
N SER A 884 36.68 -32.42 -8.26
CA SER A 884 37.17 -33.31 -7.19
C SER A 884 38.00 -34.46 -7.75
N MET A 885 37.61 -34.99 -8.91
CA MET A 885 38.37 -36.02 -9.63
C MET A 885 39.73 -35.49 -10.12
N ALA A 886 39.78 -34.25 -10.59
CA ALA A 886 41.01 -33.59 -11.03
C ALA A 886 41.96 -33.32 -9.86
N ASN A 887 41.44 -32.83 -8.72
CA ASN A 887 42.23 -32.60 -7.51
C ASN A 887 42.84 -33.90 -6.99
N LEU A 888 42.05 -34.98 -6.94
CA LEU A 888 42.55 -36.30 -6.56
C LEU A 888 43.64 -36.82 -7.52
N ALA A 889 43.49 -36.56 -8.83
CA ALA A 889 44.52 -36.93 -9.80
C ALA A 889 45.80 -36.12 -9.60
N SER A 890 45.69 -34.82 -9.31
CA SER A 890 46.83 -33.97 -8.94
C SER A 890 47.53 -34.48 -7.68
N THR A 891 46.79 -34.91 -6.66
CA THR A 891 47.35 -35.54 -5.45
C THR A 891 48.08 -36.85 -5.79
N PHE A 892 47.55 -37.70 -6.68
CA PHE A 892 48.29 -38.87 -7.16
C PHE A 892 49.57 -38.50 -7.90
N SER A 893 49.53 -37.45 -8.71
CA SER A 893 50.68 -36.88 -9.38
C SER A 893 51.75 -36.48 -8.35
N ASN A 894 51.39 -35.67 -7.34
CA ASN A 894 52.29 -35.24 -6.28
C ASN A 894 52.88 -36.39 -5.44
N GLN A 895 52.16 -37.51 -5.31
CA GLN A 895 52.65 -38.74 -4.68
C GLN A 895 53.59 -39.57 -5.57
N GLY A 896 53.83 -39.18 -6.82
CA GLY A 896 54.60 -39.94 -7.80
C GLY A 896 53.84 -41.09 -8.47
N ARG A 897 52.52 -41.19 -8.26
CA ARG A 897 51.64 -42.24 -8.82
C ARG A 897 51.12 -41.84 -10.21
N TRP A 898 52.02 -41.48 -11.11
CA TRP A 898 51.72 -40.85 -12.41
C TRP A 898 50.75 -41.65 -13.30
N ARG A 899 50.81 -42.99 -13.27
CA ARG A 899 49.86 -43.83 -14.06
C ARG A 899 48.42 -43.70 -13.57
N LYS A 900 48.22 -43.69 -12.24
CA LYS A 900 46.87 -43.49 -11.66
C LYS A 900 46.37 -42.06 -11.89
N ALA A 901 47.27 -41.08 -11.86
CA ALA A 901 46.94 -39.70 -12.21
C ALA A 901 46.49 -39.60 -13.68
N GLU A 902 47.27 -40.15 -14.61
CA GLU A 902 46.95 -40.18 -16.05
C GLU A 902 45.60 -40.82 -16.34
N GLU A 903 45.34 -42.03 -15.84
CA GLU A 903 44.06 -42.73 -16.05
C GLU A 903 42.87 -41.84 -15.63
N ARG A 904 43.03 -41.12 -14.51
CA ARG A 904 41.99 -40.25 -13.98
C ARG A 904 41.88 -38.94 -14.76
N GLU A 905 42.98 -38.30 -15.11
CA GLU A 905 43.04 -37.07 -15.90
C GLU A 905 42.45 -37.27 -17.30
N VAL A 906 42.74 -38.40 -17.96
CA VAL A 906 42.13 -38.75 -19.25
C VAL A 906 40.61 -38.90 -19.11
N GLN A 907 40.13 -39.53 -18.05
CA GLN A 907 38.69 -39.63 -17.79
C GLN A 907 38.05 -38.26 -17.55
N VAL A 908 38.66 -37.41 -16.72
CA VAL A 908 38.17 -36.04 -16.44
C VAL A 908 38.13 -35.22 -17.72
N MET A 909 39.22 -35.21 -18.49
CA MET A 909 39.34 -34.46 -19.74
C MET A 909 38.27 -34.88 -20.75
N LYS A 910 38.08 -36.18 -20.99
CA LYS A 910 37.04 -36.67 -21.91
C LYS A 910 35.63 -36.24 -21.47
N LYS A 911 35.34 -36.31 -20.17
CA LYS A 911 34.03 -35.88 -19.64
C LYS A 911 33.83 -34.36 -19.73
N ARG A 912 34.83 -33.57 -19.34
CA ARG A 912 34.79 -32.11 -19.45
C ARG A 912 34.63 -31.66 -20.90
N LYS A 913 35.33 -32.28 -21.85
CA LYS A 913 35.11 -32.06 -23.30
C LYS A 913 33.67 -32.27 -23.73
N ARG A 914 33.03 -33.35 -23.27
CA ARG A 914 31.62 -33.63 -23.60
C ARG A 914 30.65 -32.63 -22.97
N VAL A 915 30.83 -32.34 -21.67
CA VAL A 915 29.89 -31.52 -20.88
C VAL A 915 30.09 -30.03 -21.13
N LEU A 916 31.32 -29.55 -21.01
CA LEU A 916 31.69 -28.13 -21.06
C LEU A 916 32.12 -27.67 -22.46
N GLY A 917 32.57 -28.61 -23.31
CA GLY A 917 33.17 -28.31 -24.61
C GLY A 917 34.70 -28.27 -24.57
N ASP A 918 35.31 -28.30 -25.76
CA ASP A 918 36.77 -28.32 -25.92
C ASP A 918 37.45 -27.01 -25.52
N GLU A 919 36.74 -25.88 -25.66
CA GLU A 919 37.27 -24.54 -25.42
C GLU A 919 37.08 -24.04 -23.99
N HIS A 920 36.37 -24.80 -23.14
CA HIS A 920 36.11 -24.38 -21.78
C HIS A 920 37.40 -24.31 -20.95
N PRO A 921 37.64 -23.26 -20.14
CA PRO A 921 38.84 -23.12 -19.33
C PRO A 921 39.18 -24.34 -18.45
N ASP A 922 38.18 -24.98 -17.84
CA ASP A 922 38.38 -26.19 -17.04
C ASP A 922 38.79 -27.43 -17.87
N THR A 923 38.30 -27.54 -19.11
CA THR A 923 38.71 -28.60 -20.05
C THR A 923 40.19 -28.41 -20.41
N LEU A 924 40.56 -27.18 -20.75
CA LEU A 924 41.92 -26.80 -21.10
C LEU A 924 42.88 -26.96 -19.91
N THR A 925 42.42 -26.65 -18.69
CA THR A 925 43.17 -26.91 -17.45
C THR A 925 43.41 -28.40 -17.23
N SER A 926 42.40 -29.26 -17.46
CA SER A 926 42.59 -30.72 -17.39
C SER A 926 43.57 -31.24 -18.44
N MET A 927 43.57 -30.67 -19.65
CA MET A 927 44.55 -31.01 -20.69
C MET A 927 45.96 -30.60 -20.27
N ASN A 928 46.14 -29.40 -19.70
CA ASN A 928 47.43 -28.96 -19.16
C ASN A 928 47.93 -29.83 -18.01
N ASN A 929 47.05 -30.26 -17.09
CA ASN A 929 47.42 -31.17 -16.01
C ASN A 929 47.88 -32.53 -16.57
N LEU A 930 47.16 -33.08 -17.56
CA LEU A 930 47.56 -34.32 -18.23
C LEU A 930 48.92 -34.17 -18.95
N ALA A 931 49.15 -33.05 -19.62
CA ALA A 931 50.43 -32.78 -20.27
C ALA A 931 51.59 -32.72 -19.26
N SER A 932 51.36 -32.07 -18.11
CA SER A 932 52.32 -32.04 -17.00
C SER A 932 52.63 -33.45 -16.46
N THR A 933 51.60 -34.30 -16.35
CA THR A 933 51.76 -35.72 -15.99
C THR A 933 52.59 -36.47 -17.04
N TYR A 934 52.33 -36.30 -18.35
CA TYR A 934 53.16 -36.88 -19.42
C TYR A 934 54.62 -36.38 -19.36
N SER A 935 54.81 -35.08 -19.15
CA SER A 935 56.14 -34.47 -18.99
C SER A 935 56.90 -35.05 -17.78
N SER A 936 56.19 -35.37 -16.70
CA SER A 936 56.73 -36.01 -15.49
C SER A 936 57.03 -37.51 -15.68
N GLN A 937 56.30 -38.19 -16.58
CA GLN A 937 56.59 -39.57 -17.00
C GLN A 937 57.74 -39.68 -18.02
N GLY A 938 58.28 -38.56 -18.52
CA GLY A 938 59.30 -38.56 -19.58
C GLY A 938 58.72 -38.58 -21.01
N ARG A 939 57.40 -38.50 -21.16
CA ARG A 939 56.67 -38.54 -22.44
C ARG A 939 56.54 -37.14 -23.04
N TRP A 940 57.68 -36.50 -23.32
CA TRP A 940 57.73 -35.08 -23.65
C TRP A 940 57.08 -34.70 -24.98
N LYS A 941 57.03 -35.61 -25.96
CA LYS A 941 56.35 -35.36 -27.24
C LYS A 941 54.84 -35.25 -27.08
N GLU A 942 54.25 -36.18 -26.32
CA GLU A 942 52.81 -36.18 -26.03
C GLU A 942 52.42 -35.01 -25.13
N ALA A 943 53.31 -34.61 -24.20
CA ALA A 943 53.14 -33.39 -23.42
C ALA A 943 53.15 -32.14 -24.32
N GLU A 944 54.13 -32.02 -25.22
CA GLU A 944 54.25 -30.90 -26.16
C GLU A 944 53.03 -30.79 -27.08
N GLU A 945 52.59 -31.88 -27.70
CA GLU A 945 51.41 -31.87 -28.59
C GLU A 945 50.18 -31.31 -27.89
N LEU A 946 49.97 -31.74 -26.63
CA LEU A 946 48.84 -31.29 -25.83
C LEU A 946 49.02 -29.84 -25.34
N GLU A 947 50.21 -29.45 -24.89
CA GLU A 947 50.53 -28.09 -24.44
C GLU A 947 50.43 -27.06 -25.57
N VAL A 948 50.86 -27.40 -26.79
CA VAL A 948 50.71 -26.53 -27.97
C VAL A 948 49.23 -26.34 -28.29
N GLN A 949 48.46 -27.43 -28.34
CA GLN A 949 47.02 -27.36 -28.59
C GLN A 949 46.32 -26.48 -27.54
N VAL A 950 46.63 -26.65 -26.26
CA VAL A 950 46.04 -25.87 -25.17
C VAL A 950 46.46 -24.41 -25.26
N MET A 951 47.74 -24.13 -25.50
CA MET A 951 48.25 -22.76 -25.62
C MET A 951 47.56 -22.01 -26.76
N GLU A 952 47.47 -22.61 -27.95
CA GLU A 952 46.79 -21.99 -29.10
C GLU A 952 45.30 -21.74 -28.82
N THR A 953 44.63 -22.70 -28.19
CA THR A 953 43.20 -22.58 -27.86
C THR A 953 42.96 -21.52 -26.81
N ILE A 954 43.67 -21.57 -25.67
CA ILE A 954 43.55 -20.57 -24.60
C ILE A 954 43.90 -19.17 -25.13
N LYS A 955 44.95 -19.04 -25.95
CA LYS A 955 45.36 -17.77 -26.55
C LYS A 955 44.27 -17.18 -27.45
N ARG A 956 43.56 -18.00 -28.22
CA ARG A 956 42.42 -17.57 -29.04
C ARG A 956 41.19 -17.17 -28.20
N VAL A 957 40.85 -17.97 -27.18
CA VAL A 957 39.62 -17.77 -26.40
C VAL A 957 39.78 -16.65 -25.37
N LEU A 958 40.90 -16.65 -24.63
CA LEU A 958 41.14 -15.75 -23.50
C LEU A 958 42.07 -14.56 -23.84
N GLY A 959 42.79 -14.64 -24.95
CA GLY A 959 43.77 -13.64 -25.35
C GLY A 959 45.16 -13.89 -24.76
N ASN A 960 46.13 -13.10 -25.21
CA ASN A 960 47.55 -13.29 -24.89
C ASN A 960 47.90 -12.95 -23.43
N GLU A 961 47.11 -12.10 -22.78
CA GLU A 961 47.43 -11.52 -21.47
C GLU A 961 46.79 -12.29 -20.31
N HIS A 962 45.89 -13.23 -20.60
CA HIS A 962 45.17 -13.96 -19.56
C HIS A 962 46.13 -14.83 -18.72
N PRO A 963 45.99 -14.89 -17.38
CA PRO A 963 46.85 -15.69 -16.50
C PRO A 963 47.00 -17.16 -16.93
N ASN A 964 45.92 -17.80 -17.36
CA ASN A 964 45.93 -19.16 -17.89
C ASN A 964 46.75 -19.30 -19.19
N THR A 965 46.73 -18.32 -20.10
CA THR A 965 47.56 -18.32 -21.32
C THR A 965 49.03 -18.30 -20.95
N LEU A 966 49.39 -17.41 -20.02
CA LEU A 966 50.76 -17.25 -19.53
C LEU A 966 51.26 -18.51 -18.82
N THR A 967 50.39 -19.17 -18.05
CA THR A 967 50.69 -20.45 -17.40
C THR A 967 50.88 -21.58 -18.42
N SER A 968 50.04 -21.64 -19.46
CA SER A 968 50.18 -22.64 -20.54
C SER A 968 51.50 -22.46 -21.31
N ILE A 969 51.87 -21.22 -21.63
CA ILE A 969 53.15 -20.91 -22.29
C ILE A 969 54.33 -21.30 -21.41
N ASN A 970 54.26 -21.02 -20.10
CA ASN A 970 55.30 -21.39 -19.15
C ASN A 970 55.47 -22.92 -19.04
N ASN A 971 54.38 -23.69 -19.04
CA ASN A 971 54.44 -25.15 -19.03
C ASN A 971 55.11 -25.70 -20.29
N LEU A 972 54.75 -25.17 -21.47
CA LEU A 972 55.39 -25.52 -22.74
C LEU A 972 56.89 -25.20 -22.72
N ALA A 973 57.27 -24.03 -22.20
CA ALA A 973 58.68 -23.66 -22.03
C ALA A 973 59.44 -24.64 -21.10
N LEU A 974 58.81 -25.11 -20.02
CA LEU A 974 59.39 -26.12 -19.12
C LEU A 974 59.56 -27.47 -19.84
N THR A 975 58.61 -27.88 -20.68
CA THR A 975 58.73 -29.10 -21.48
C THR A 975 59.86 -28.99 -22.52
N TYR A 976 59.98 -27.87 -23.23
CA TYR A 976 61.11 -27.60 -24.13
C TYR A 976 62.46 -27.67 -23.40
N ARG A 977 62.53 -27.13 -22.19
CA ARG A 977 63.72 -27.24 -21.34
C ARG A 977 64.09 -28.69 -21.07
N LYS A 978 63.11 -29.54 -20.70
CA LYS A 978 63.34 -30.98 -20.46
C LYS A 978 63.77 -31.72 -21.73
N GLN A 979 63.32 -31.28 -22.91
CA GLN A 979 63.74 -31.82 -24.21
C GLN A 979 65.14 -31.32 -24.65
N GLY A 980 65.76 -30.38 -23.93
CA GLY A 980 67.03 -29.75 -24.32
C GLY A 980 66.91 -28.62 -25.35
N ARG A 981 65.68 -28.14 -25.60
CA ARG A 981 65.34 -27.05 -26.52
C ARG A 981 65.39 -25.70 -25.81
N TRP A 982 66.59 -25.33 -25.35
CA TRP A 982 66.80 -24.17 -24.47
C TRP A 982 66.41 -22.82 -25.09
N LYS A 983 66.69 -22.62 -26.39
CA LYS A 983 66.39 -21.36 -27.08
C LYS A 983 64.89 -21.08 -27.14
N GLU A 984 64.10 -22.08 -27.56
CA GLU A 984 62.64 -21.96 -27.65
C GLU A 984 62.00 -21.78 -26.26
N ALA A 985 62.53 -22.48 -25.26
CA ALA A 985 62.12 -22.28 -23.87
C ALA A 985 62.44 -20.85 -23.36
N GLU A 986 63.60 -20.29 -23.74
CA GLU A 986 63.99 -18.92 -23.36
C GLU A 986 63.08 -17.88 -24.02
N GLU A 987 62.80 -18.00 -25.32
CA GLU A 987 61.91 -17.10 -26.05
C GLU A 987 60.51 -17.04 -25.42
N LEU A 988 59.92 -18.21 -25.11
CA LEU A 988 58.62 -18.27 -24.45
C LEU A 988 58.65 -17.68 -23.03
N ASN A 989 59.70 -17.95 -22.25
CA ASN A 989 59.84 -17.40 -20.89
C ASN A 989 60.00 -15.87 -20.89
N VAL A 990 60.75 -15.32 -21.85
CA VAL A 990 60.90 -13.86 -22.02
C VAL A 990 59.54 -13.22 -22.35
N GLN A 991 58.79 -13.79 -23.29
CA GLN A 991 57.45 -13.32 -23.63
C GLN A 991 56.52 -13.30 -22.41
N VAL A 992 56.47 -14.39 -21.62
CA VAL A 992 55.63 -14.45 -20.43
C VAL A 992 56.08 -13.42 -19.38
N MET A 993 57.39 -13.24 -19.19
CA MET A 993 57.93 -12.26 -18.24
C MET A 993 57.52 -10.83 -18.60
N GLU A 994 57.68 -10.43 -19.87
CA GLU A 994 57.32 -9.09 -20.33
C GLU A 994 55.82 -8.82 -20.14
N ILE A 995 54.98 -9.81 -20.47
CA ILE A 995 53.52 -9.68 -20.29
C ILE A 995 53.17 -9.60 -18.80
N ARG A 996 53.71 -10.48 -17.94
CA ARG A 996 53.45 -10.46 -16.50
C ARG A 996 53.89 -9.14 -15.85
N LYS A 997 55.06 -8.61 -16.22
CA LYS A 997 55.52 -7.29 -15.75
C LYS A 997 54.55 -6.17 -16.12
N ARG A 998 54.04 -6.17 -17.36
CA ARG A 998 53.07 -5.17 -17.82
C ARG A 998 51.71 -5.28 -17.11
N VAL A 999 51.21 -6.50 -16.96
CA VAL A 999 49.84 -6.78 -16.48
C VAL A 999 49.77 -6.80 -14.94
N LEU A 1000 50.67 -7.51 -14.28
CA LEU A 1000 50.65 -7.75 -12.83
C LEU A 1000 51.61 -6.83 -12.06
N GLY A 1001 52.59 -6.24 -12.74
CA GLY A 1001 53.64 -5.44 -12.11
C GLY A 1001 54.88 -6.26 -11.74
N ASP A 1002 55.96 -5.56 -11.39
CA ASP A 1002 57.27 -6.16 -11.10
C ASP A 1002 57.30 -6.96 -9.79
N GLU A 1003 56.48 -6.58 -8.80
CA GLU A 1003 56.47 -7.18 -7.46
C GLU A 1003 55.51 -8.36 -7.30
N HIS A 1004 54.73 -8.70 -8.35
CA HIS A 1004 53.78 -9.81 -8.27
C HIS A 1004 54.51 -11.16 -8.10
N PRO A 1005 54.03 -12.07 -7.22
CA PRO A 1005 54.67 -13.37 -6.98
C PRO A 1005 54.96 -14.16 -8.26
N ASP A 1006 54.01 -14.18 -9.21
CA ASP A 1006 54.17 -14.86 -10.50
C ASP A 1006 55.20 -14.20 -11.44
N THR A 1007 55.38 -12.89 -11.34
CA THR A 1007 56.43 -12.17 -12.08
C THR A 1007 57.80 -12.54 -11.50
N LEU A 1008 57.91 -12.52 -10.17
CA LEU A 1008 59.14 -12.85 -9.45
C LEU A 1008 59.58 -14.31 -9.68
N SER A 1009 58.65 -15.27 -9.64
CA SER A 1009 58.91 -16.69 -9.90
C SER A 1009 59.52 -16.95 -11.29
N ASN A 1010 59.02 -16.25 -12.32
CA ASN A 1010 59.56 -16.35 -13.68
C ASN A 1010 60.94 -15.68 -13.82
N THR A 1011 61.18 -14.58 -13.10
CA THR A 1011 62.52 -13.94 -13.08
C THR A 1011 63.56 -14.82 -12.41
N ALA A 1012 63.23 -15.53 -11.33
CA ALA A 1012 64.12 -16.49 -10.69
C ALA A 1012 64.50 -17.63 -11.66
N SER A 1013 63.52 -18.15 -12.43
CA SER A 1013 63.72 -19.21 -13.41
C SER A 1013 64.61 -18.78 -14.59
N THR A 1014 64.55 -17.51 -15.01
CA THR A 1014 65.37 -16.94 -16.09
C THR A 1014 66.75 -16.46 -15.63
N VAL A 1015 66.90 -15.98 -14.39
CA VAL A 1015 68.21 -15.61 -13.81
C VAL A 1015 69.07 -16.83 -13.55
N VAL A 1016 68.48 -17.96 -13.11
CA VAL A 1016 69.19 -19.24 -12.99
C VAL A 1016 69.75 -19.69 -14.35
N ASN A 1017 69.04 -19.43 -15.47
CA ASN A 1017 69.52 -19.73 -16.82
C ASN A 1017 70.75 -18.91 -17.25
N LYS A 1018 70.90 -17.66 -16.77
CA LYS A 1018 72.11 -16.86 -17.03
C LYS A 1018 73.33 -17.37 -16.26
N GLN A 1019 73.14 -18.01 -15.10
CA GLN A 1019 74.23 -18.55 -14.28
C GLN A 1019 74.64 -19.99 -14.67
N SER A 1020 73.70 -20.83 -15.15
CA SER A 1020 74.02 -22.19 -15.61
C SER A 1020 74.66 -22.26 -17.00
N GLY A 1021 74.63 -21.17 -17.78
CA GLY A 1021 75.37 -21.03 -19.04
C GLY A 1021 76.90 -20.87 -18.89
N PHE A 1022 77.41 -20.71 -17.67
CA PHE A 1022 78.85 -20.62 -17.37
C PHE A 1022 79.37 -21.87 -16.64
N ARG A 1023 79.23 -23.07 -17.23
CA ARG A 1023 80.06 -24.25 -16.88
C ARG A 1023 79.81 -25.42 -17.83
N ILE A 1024 80.40 -25.38 -19.03
CA ILE A 1024 81.13 -26.50 -19.63
C ILE A 1024 82.27 -25.87 -20.44
N ALA A 1025 83.50 -26.03 -19.94
CA ALA A 1025 84.74 -25.89 -20.70
C ALA A 1025 85.16 -27.29 -21.16
#